data_AF-A0A1H6HKU5-F1
#
_entry.id   AF-A0A1H6HKU5-F1
#
_cell.length_a   1.000
_cell.length_b   1.000
_cell.length_c   1.000
_cell.angle_alpha   90.00
_cell.angle_beta   90.00
_cell.angle_gamma   90.00
#
_symmetry.space_group_name_H-M   'P 1'
#
loop_
_entity.id
_entity.type
_entity.pdbx_description
1 polymer ?
#
loop_
_entity_poly.entity_id
_entity_poly.type
_entity_poly.pdbx_seq_one_letter_code
_entity_poly.pdbx_strand_id
1 'polypeptide(L)'
;MIKRFFILSSLCMVLGVSAQKSHTVVQGDNPYNIAKKYGITVDELLKLNPKHKDGKLAIGDVLTVKSEKTATTAAAKSAPAEKAAASPNTSSLGKIVLQPKQTIYGITKQYRISETDLRKLNPELDSHMKIGDEITLPLASIKKYGGTQQAVTGEKHAEPPVEKNITTITPTTTPTAVEGESYVIQSKDNYYRITKQFGISQQDLYALNPGLEEKGLKPGDTIKIKRASTSGSNDTVSESSNPKAKMDSGNEKSSTASNVAVGDDYVTYTVQQGDTVFSIVNKFGVSIDELIALNPELSHGLKTGMVLKIKKQDAAYIKKNGDALSVILMLPFGYSTNETQYRGMALDFLTGAKLAIERNARGGQKLDIKIVDSGNEASFKNSLTQINPDNTDLIIGPFFKSNVIDVLDFTKNQKIPIVAPFANSPELYNYSNLIIVETNNNTYADKIVEEVKAVYSDQKIYIVADAKKEDANYIKAGLEKAVKNPNIIIVNSSADIQPDQNMMTGQSAPVIAILANDDNAAGDAFANRVAAMSKEVQGMKAFSMFYSPTFEKKVDELSQASLVYLMDRKINTDGSFEKEILAAYKSKYCKTPPKYAIVGFDVVNDMLTRENKKGEIFKQMNKVQTQLATKFEFVKSKANGAYVNTGYRVIRLVP
;
A
#
# COMPACT_ATOMS: atom_id res chain seq x y z
N MET A 1 -72.53 -55.82 11.47
CA MET A 1 -71.56 -55.79 10.34
C MET A 1 -70.38 -54.88 10.72
N ILE A 2 -69.23 -55.02 10.04
CA ILE A 2 -68.11 -54.05 10.02
C ILE A 2 -67.28 -53.92 11.33
N LYS A 3 -66.17 -54.67 11.31
CA LYS A 3 -64.89 -54.70 12.05
C LYS A 3 -64.56 -53.65 13.14
N ARG A 4 -64.53 -54.16 14.39
CA ARG A 4 -63.46 -54.16 15.44
C ARG A 4 -62.13 -53.42 15.16
N PHE A 5 -61.28 -53.02 16.13
CA PHE A 5 -61.28 -52.66 17.57
C PHE A 5 -59.78 -52.64 18.01
N PHE A 6 -59.28 -51.51 18.52
CA PHE A 6 -58.18 -51.29 19.52
C PHE A 6 -56.80 -52.03 19.53
N ILE A 7 -55.78 -51.28 19.99
CA ILE A 7 -54.50 -51.65 20.67
C ILE A 7 -53.17 -51.79 19.86
N LEU A 8 -52.21 -50.93 20.25
CA LEU A 8 -50.71 -50.99 20.21
C LEU A 8 -49.88 -51.12 18.91
N SER A 9 -48.67 -50.53 19.02
CA SER A 9 -47.37 -51.04 18.52
C SER A 9 -46.68 -50.36 17.33
N SER A 10 -45.58 -49.67 17.67
CA SER A 10 -44.22 -49.81 17.08
C SER A 10 -43.86 -49.42 15.64
N LEU A 11 -42.66 -48.82 15.58
CA LEU A 11 -41.52 -49.16 14.70
C LEU A 11 -41.23 -48.26 13.50
N CYS A 12 -39.92 -48.00 13.36
CA CYS A 12 -39.25 -47.20 12.35
C CYS A 12 -39.55 -47.60 10.90
N MET A 13 -39.45 -46.62 10.01
CA MET A 13 -38.74 -46.85 8.75
C MET A 13 -37.71 -45.74 8.51
N VAL A 14 -36.45 -46.14 8.42
CA VAL A 14 -35.32 -45.27 8.08
C VAL A 14 -35.24 -45.20 6.56
N LEU A 15 -35.18 -43.98 6.00
CA LEU A 15 -34.51 -43.77 4.72
C LEU A 15 -33.22 -43.02 5.00
N GLY A 16 -32.10 -43.71 4.76
CA GLY A 16 -30.80 -43.27 5.21
C GLY A 16 -30.26 -42.09 4.42
N VAL A 17 -29.61 -41.17 5.11
CA VAL A 17 -28.60 -40.31 4.48
C VAL A 17 -27.46 -41.21 4.03
N SER A 18 -27.52 -41.66 2.78
CA SER A 18 -26.36 -42.25 2.12
C SER A 18 -25.26 -41.18 2.10
N ALA A 19 -24.21 -41.39 2.90
CA ALA A 19 -23.03 -40.56 2.86
C ALA A 19 -22.35 -40.76 1.50
N GLN A 20 -22.71 -39.90 0.54
CA GLN A 20 -22.30 -40.03 -0.86
C GLN A 20 -20.77 -39.99 -0.93
N LYS A 21 -20.15 -41.13 -1.24
CA LYS A 21 -18.68 -41.28 -1.17
C LYS A 21 -17.96 -40.47 -2.23
N SER A 22 -18.64 -40.13 -3.32
CA SER A 22 -18.10 -39.39 -4.45
C SER A 22 -19.10 -38.37 -5.03
N HIS A 23 -18.55 -37.41 -5.78
CA HIS A 23 -19.25 -36.32 -6.42
C HIS A 23 -18.77 -36.17 -7.87
N THR A 24 -19.70 -36.20 -8.83
CA THR A 24 -19.39 -35.96 -10.24
C THR A 24 -19.49 -34.46 -10.54
N VAL A 25 -18.41 -33.90 -11.07
CA VAL A 25 -18.25 -32.48 -11.43
C VAL A 25 -19.22 -32.13 -12.56
N VAL A 26 -20.07 -31.13 -12.35
CA VAL A 26 -20.96 -30.58 -13.38
C VAL A 26 -20.56 -29.14 -13.76
N GLN A 27 -21.22 -28.58 -14.77
CA GLN A 27 -20.93 -27.22 -15.24
C GLN A 27 -21.14 -26.19 -14.12
N GLY A 28 -20.10 -25.42 -13.80
CA GLY A 28 -20.10 -24.43 -12.70
C GLY A 28 -19.51 -24.93 -11.38
N ASP A 29 -19.21 -26.22 -11.25
CA ASP A 29 -18.44 -26.73 -10.11
C ASP A 29 -16.98 -26.29 -10.16
N ASN A 30 -16.39 -26.10 -8.98
CA ASN A 30 -14.97 -25.86 -8.78
C ASN A 30 -14.55 -26.43 -7.41
N PRO A 31 -13.25 -26.63 -7.13
CA PRO A 31 -12.81 -27.28 -5.88
C PRO A 31 -13.33 -26.59 -4.61
N TYR A 32 -13.49 -25.26 -4.62
CA TYR A 32 -14.03 -24.49 -3.51
C TYR A 32 -15.52 -24.79 -3.24
N ASN A 33 -16.36 -24.75 -4.28
CA ASN A 33 -17.79 -25.02 -4.17
C ASN A 33 -18.07 -26.47 -3.77
N ILE A 34 -17.31 -27.42 -4.32
CA ILE A 34 -17.44 -28.85 -3.99
C ILE A 34 -17.00 -29.11 -2.55
N ALA A 35 -15.83 -28.62 -2.12
CA ALA A 35 -15.35 -28.84 -0.76
C ALA A 35 -16.33 -28.26 0.28
N LYS A 36 -16.82 -27.03 0.02
CA LYS A 36 -17.85 -26.35 0.82
C LYS A 36 -19.16 -27.14 0.88
N LYS A 37 -19.61 -27.75 -0.22
CA LYS A 37 -20.82 -28.57 -0.31
C LYS A 37 -20.74 -29.83 0.58
N TYR A 38 -19.56 -30.42 0.72
CA TYR A 38 -19.33 -31.63 1.53
C TYR A 38 -18.73 -31.34 2.91
N GLY A 39 -18.56 -30.08 3.30
CA GLY A 39 -18.09 -29.67 4.62
C GLY A 39 -16.62 -29.98 4.92
N ILE A 40 -15.80 -30.15 3.88
CA ILE A 40 -14.35 -30.38 3.97
C ILE A 40 -13.59 -29.17 3.42
N THR A 41 -12.29 -29.06 3.72
CA THR A 41 -11.44 -28.04 3.10
C THR A 41 -11.10 -28.41 1.65
N VAL A 42 -10.73 -27.40 0.84
CA VAL A 42 -10.27 -27.63 -0.54
C VAL A 42 -9.04 -28.53 -0.54
N ASP A 43 -8.09 -28.30 0.37
CA ASP A 43 -6.91 -29.14 0.55
C ASP A 43 -7.25 -30.60 0.87
N GLU A 44 -8.25 -30.86 1.71
CA GLU A 44 -8.71 -32.22 2.00
C GLU A 44 -9.37 -32.86 0.76
N LEU A 45 -10.20 -32.13 0.02
CA LEU A 45 -10.78 -32.59 -1.24
C LEU A 45 -9.69 -32.95 -2.28
N LEU A 46 -8.66 -32.11 -2.43
CA LEU A 46 -7.56 -32.34 -3.38
C LEU A 46 -6.59 -33.44 -2.91
N LYS A 47 -6.41 -33.63 -1.59
CA LYS A 47 -5.66 -34.77 -1.04
C LYS A 47 -6.39 -36.10 -1.26
N LEU A 48 -7.71 -36.13 -1.12
CA LEU A 48 -8.56 -37.29 -1.44
C LEU A 48 -8.61 -37.61 -2.95
N ASN A 49 -8.22 -36.66 -3.82
CA ASN A 49 -8.28 -36.81 -5.28
C ASN A 49 -6.94 -36.47 -5.96
N PRO A 50 -5.91 -37.32 -5.81
CA PRO A 50 -4.54 -36.98 -6.23
C PRO A 50 -4.36 -36.62 -7.71
N LYS A 51 -5.27 -37.03 -8.59
CA LYS A 51 -5.26 -36.73 -10.04
C LYS A 51 -5.62 -35.27 -10.37
N HIS A 52 -6.26 -34.54 -9.45
CA HIS A 52 -6.75 -33.17 -9.66
C HIS A 52 -6.06 -32.16 -8.73
N LYS A 53 -4.87 -32.49 -8.21
CA LYS A 53 -4.12 -31.65 -7.25
C LYS A 53 -3.75 -30.26 -7.77
N ASP A 54 -3.78 -30.03 -9.08
CA ASP A 54 -3.61 -28.72 -9.72
C ASP A 54 -4.90 -27.87 -9.73
N GLY A 55 -5.98 -28.37 -9.14
CA GLY A 55 -7.27 -27.67 -9.00
C GLY A 55 -8.13 -27.66 -10.27
N LYS A 56 -7.69 -28.33 -11.35
CA LYS A 56 -8.43 -28.39 -12.61
C LYS A 56 -9.39 -29.57 -12.62
N LEU A 57 -10.67 -29.25 -12.81
CA LEU A 57 -11.77 -30.19 -12.85
C LEU A 57 -12.46 -30.06 -14.21
N ALA A 58 -12.60 -31.16 -14.93
CA ALA A 58 -13.39 -31.26 -16.14
C ALA A 58 -14.82 -31.71 -15.80
N ILE A 59 -15.79 -31.26 -16.59
CA ILE A 59 -17.19 -31.71 -16.47
C ILE A 59 -17.24 -33.21 -16.74
N GLY A 60 -17.73 -33.98 -15.76
CA GLY A 60 -17.76 -35.45 -15.77
C GLY A 60 -16.74 -36.12 -14.84
N ASP A 61 -15.75 -35.40 -14.30
CA ASP A 61 -14.78 -35.96 -13.34
C ASP A 61 -15.47 -36.45 -12.05
N VAL A 62 -15.03 -37.56 -11.48
CA VAL A 62 -15.62 -38.15 -10.26
C VAL A 62 -14.64 -38.05 -9.09
N LEU A 63 -14.96 -37.20 -8.12
CA LEU A 63 -14.14 -36.89 -6.95
C LEU A 63 -14.63 -37.64 -5.70
N THR A 64 -13.72 -38.17 -4.88
CA THR A 64 -13.98 -38.74 -3.55
C THR A 64 -14.13 -37.64 -2.51
N VAL A 65 -15.19 -37.68 -1.68
CA VAL A 65 -15.59 -36.55 -0.81
C VAL A 65 -15.84 -36.90 0.67
N LYS A 66 -15.48 -38.11 1.13
CA LYS A 66 -15.63 -38.53 2.54
C LYS A 66 -14.29 -38.85 3.20
N SER A 67 -13.99 -38.20 4.32
CA SER A 67 -12.90 -38.55 5.26
C SER A 67 -13.46 -39.21 6.52
N GLU A 68 -12.92 -40.35 6.94
CA GLU A 68 -13.28 -40.97 8.22
C GLU A 68 -12.40 -40.41 9.35
N LYS A 69 -13.03 -39.84 10.39
CA LYS A 69 -12.36 -39.12 11.48
C LYS A 69 -12.52 -39.88 12.79
N THR A 70 -11.57 -40.78 13.07
CA THR A 70 -11.54 -41.57 14.31
C THR A 70 -11.06 -40.70 15.48
N ALA A 71 -11.73 -40.79 16.62
CA ALA A 71 -11.37 -40.06 17.85
C ALA A 71 -10.64 -40.98 18.84
N THR A 72 -9.73 -40.39 19.62
CA THR A 72 -9.23 -40.97 20.88
C THR A 72 -9.04 -39.87 21.93
N THR A 73 -9.11 -40.24 23.22
CA THR A 73 -9.57 -39.42 24.34
C THR A 73 -8.52 -39.10 25.40
N ALA A 74 -8.78 -38.02 26.19
CA ALA A 74 -8.37 -37.73 27.59
C ALA A 74 -7.99 -36.23 27.76
N ALA A 75 -8.26 -35.51 28.86
CA ALA A 75 -9.17 -35.69 30.01
C ALA A 75 -9.50 -34.29 30.61
N ALA A 76 -10.46 -34.19 31.55
CA ALA A 76 -11.18 -32.92 31.85
C ALA A 76 -10.97 -32.31 33.26
N LYS A 77 -11.14 -30.97 33.35
CA LYS A 77 -11.68 -30.10 34.45
C LYS A 77 -11.36 -28.63 34.10
N SER A 78 -12.14 -27.58 34.43
CA SER A 78 -13.43 -27.41 35.12
C SER A 78 -14.07 -26.04 34.74
N ALA A 79 -15.40 -25.91 34.86
CA ALA A 79 -16.20 -24.67 34.64
C ALA A 79 -16.36 -23.85 35.96
N PRO A 80 -17.11 -22.69 36.09
CA PRO A 80 -18.13 -22.12 35.16
C PRO A 80 -18.33 -20.57 35.07
N ALA A 81 -19.25 -20.16 34.17
CA ALA A 81 -20.12 -18.95 34.15
C ALA A 81 -19.47 -17.55 33.87
N GLU A 82 -20.14 -16.54 33.27
CA GLU A 82 -21.58 -16.33 32.95
C GLU A 82 -21.85 -15.29 31.81
N LYS A 83 -22.89 -15.52 30.95
CA LYS A 83 -23.75 -14.58 30.13
C LYS A 83 -23.15 -13.44 29.24
N ALA A 84 -23.81 -12.91 28.18
CA ALA A 84 -24.87 -13.37 27.24
C ALA A 84 -25.16 -12.33 26.11
N ALA A 85 -25.85 -12.76 25.04
CA ALA A 85 -26.67 -11.99 24.06
C ALA A 85 -25.96 -11.19 22.92
N ALA A 86 -26.49 -11.05 21.67
CA ALA A 86 -27.63 -11.67 20.95
C ALA A 86 -27.50 -11.50 19.39
N SER A 87 -28.42 -12.09 18.62
CA SER A 87 -28.51 -12.08 17.13
C SER A 87 -29.79 -11.36 16.62
N PRO A 88 -29.89 -10.92 15.34
CA PRO A 88 -31.22 -10.94 14.66
C PRO A 88 -31.28 -11.13 13.11
N ASN A 89 -32.04 -12.15 12.68
CA ASN A 89 -33.22 -12.18 11.76
C ASN A 89 -33.34 -11.48 10.36
N THR A 90 -34.36 -11.96 9.63
CA THR A 90 -34.76 -11.79 8.21
C THR A 90 -35.23 -10.39 7.76
N SER A 91 -35.04 -10.05 6.47
CA SER A 91 -35.42 -8.74 5.88
C SER A 91 -36.23 -8.83 4.57
N SER A 92 -37.28 -8.01 4.45
CA SER A 92 -38.00 -7.74 3.18
C SER A 92 -37.18 -6.87 2.22
N LEU A 93 -37.54 -6.87 0.93
CA LEU A 93 -36.82 -6.20 -0.16
C LEU A 93 -37.63 -5.04 -0.78
N GLY A 94 -36.94 -4.14 -1.48
CA GLY A 94 -37.50 -3.08 -2.32
C GLY A 94 -36.47 -2.60 -3.35
N LYS A 95 -36.83 -1.67 -4.24
CA LYS A 95 -35.93 -1.15 -5.28
C LYS A 95 -35.63 0.34 -5.12
N ILE A 96 -34.45 0.75 -5.60
CA ILE A 96 -34.05 2.16 -5.84
C ILE A 96 -33.64 2.34 -7.31
N VAL A 97 -33.70 3.57 -7.82
CA VAL A 97 -33.27 3.93 -9.19
C VAL A 97 -31.90 4.62 -9.14
N LEU A 98 -30.93 4.16 -9.93
CA LEU A 98 -29.57 4.71 -9.89
C LEU A 98 -29.49 6.17 -10.33
N GLN A 99 -28.82 6.98 -9.51
CA GLN A 99 -28.59 8.41 -9.72
C GLN A 99 -27.20 8.67 -10.32
N PRO A 100 -26.97 9.84 -10.94
CA PRO A 100 -25.66 10.23 -11.44
C PRO A 100 -24.55 10.05 -10.40
N LYS A 101 -23.41 9.50 -10.83
CA LYS A 101 -22.19 9.28 -10.02
C LYS A 101 -22.32 8.25 -8.88
N GLN A 102 -23.41 7.47 -8.80
CA GLN A 102 -23.47 6.28 -7.93
C GLN A 102 -22.63 5.11 -8.48
N THR A 103 -22.03 4.33 -7.59
CA THR A 103 -21.20 3.14 -7.90
C THR A 103 -21.57 1.98 -6.98
N ILE A 104 -21.21 0.74 -7.33
CA ILE A 104 -21.43 -0.45 -6.47
C ILE A 104 -20.86 -0.23 -5.05
N TYR A 105 -19.65 0.35 -4.96
CA TYR A 105 -19.03 0.75 -3.69
C TYR A 105 -19.81 1.87 -2.96
N GLY A 106 -20.36 2.84 -3.69
CA GLY A 106 -21.23 3.88 -3.13
C GLY A 106 -22.52 3.30 -2.53
N ILE A 107 -23.18 2.40 -3.26
CA ILE A 107 -24.47 1.79 -2.87
C ILE A 107 -24.30 0.89 -1.64
N THR A 108 -23.31 0.00 -1.64
CA THR A 108 -23.00 -0.87 -0.48
C THR A 108 -22.71 -0.06 0.78
N LYS A 109 -21.95 1.03 0.66
CA LYS A 109 -21.60 1.93 1.77
C LYS A 109 -22.78 2.78 2.25
N GLN A 110 -23.61 3.31 1.35
CA GLN A 110 -24.78 4.12 1.68
C GLN A 110 -25.87 3.28 2.36
N TYR A 111 -26.27 2.16 1.75
CA TYR A 111 -27.39 1.33 2.21
C TYR A 111 -26.96 0.23 3.20
N ARG A 112 -25.67 0.16 3.55
CA ARG A 112 -25.09 -0.77 4.51
C ARG A 112 -25.42 -2.24 4.23
N ILE A 113 -25.27 -2.63 2.96
CA ILE A 113 -25.34 -4.01 2.48
C ILE A 113 -23.95 -4.43 2.00
N SER A 114 -23.56 -5.70 2.21
CA SER A 114 -22.30 -6.21 1.68
C SER A 114 -22.35 -6.28 0.15
N GLU A 115 -21.22 -6.13 -0.53
CA GLU A 115 -21.19 -6.27 -2.00
C GLU A 115 -21.63 -7.68 -2.44
N THR A 116 -21.28 -8.71 -1.67
CA THR A 116 -21.70 -10.08 -1.96
C THR A 116 -23.21 -10.27 -1.83
N ASP A 117 -23.89 -9.57 -0.92
CA ASP A 117 -25.34 -9.62 -0.79
C ASP A 117 -26.04 -8.71 -1.81
N LEU A 118 -25.45 -7.55 -2.15
CA LEU A 118 -25.95 -6.68 -3.22
C LEU A 118 -25.95 -7.42 -4.58
N ARG A 119 -24.88 -8.17 -4.87
CA ARG A 119 -24.75 -9.01 -6.07
C ARG A 119 -25.65 -10.25 -6.04
N LYS A 120 -25.93 -10.84 -4.87
CA LYS A 120 -26.96 -11.90 -4.75
C LYS A 120 -28.37 -11.37 -5.04
N LEU A 121 -28.67 -10.15 -4.62
CA LEU A 121 -29.96 -9.50 -4.88
C LEU A 121 -30.09 -8.96 -6.32
N ASN A 122 -28.96 -8.74 -7.01
CA ASN A 122 -28.91 -8.23 -8.37
C ASN A 122 -27.84 -9.01 -9.17
N PRO A 123 -28.16 -10.21 -9.69
CA PRO A 123 -27.17 -11.09 -10.31
C PRO A 123 -26.45 -10.51 -11.53
N GLU A 124 -27.06 -9.55 -12.22
CA GLU A 124 -26.51 -8.89 -13.43
C GLU A 124 -25.96 -7.48 -13.15
N LEU A 125 -25.64 -7.17 -11.88
CA LEU A 125 -25.27 -5.83 -11.41
C LEU A 125 -24.19 -5.14 -12.25
N ASP A 126 -23.13 -5.83 -12.66
CA ASP A 126 -22.02 -5.21 -13.41
C ASP A 126 -22.43 -4.70 -14.81
N SER A 127 -23.52 -5.24 -15.38
CA SER A 127 -24.09 -4.81 -16.67
C SER A 127 -25.15 -3.71 -16.51
N HIS A 128 -25.71 -3.56 -15.32
CA HIS A 128 -26.86 -2.70 -14.98
C HIS A 128 -26.53 -1.65 -13.90
N MET A 129 -25.42 -0.93 -14.12
CA MET A 129 -24.96 0.18 -13.28
C MET A 129 -25.09 1.55 -13.99
N LYS A 130 -26.02 1.69 -14.93
CA LYS A 130 -26.28 2.94 -15.65
C LYS A 130 -27.29 3.81 -14.87
N ILE A 131 -27.23 5.11 -15.11
CA ILE A 131 -28.17 6.07 -14.51
C ILE A 131 -29.58 5.73 -15.00
N GLY A 132 -30.51 5.51 -14.07
CA GLY A 132 -31.87 5.03 -14.36
C GLY A 132 -32.10 3.54 -14.17
N ASP A 133 -31.08 2.70 -14.01
CA ASP A 133 -31.26 1.26 -13.73
C ASP A 133 -31.83 1.04 -12.31
N GLU A 134 -32.63 -0.02 -12.13
CA GLU A 134 -33.24 -0.37 -10.84
C GLU A 134 -32.39 -1.38 -10.04
N ILE A 135 -32.00 -1.03 -8.81
CA ILE A 135 -31.25 -1.91 -7.91
C ILE A 135 -32.10 -2.35 -6.72
N THR A 136 -32.16 -3.66 -6.52
CA THR A 136 -32.88 -4.34 -5.43
C THR A 136 -32.04 -4.35 -4.15
N LEU A 137 -32.64 -3.91 -3.04
CA LEU A 137 -32.00 -3.75 -1.73
C LEU A 137 -32.95 -4.18 -0.60
N PRO A 138 -32.44 -4.45 0.62
CA PRO A 138 -33.28 -4.63 1.80
C PRO A 138 -34.11 -3.37 2.08
N LEU A 139 -35.43 -3.54 2.22
CA LEU A 139 -36.39 -2.44 2.39
C LEU A 139 -36.09 -1.59 3.64
N ALA A 140 -35.59 -2.23 4.70
CA ALA A 140 -35.14 -1.57 5.92
C ALA A 140 -33.93 -0.64 5.69
N SER A 141 -33.02 -1.03 4.79
CA SER A 141 -31.88 -0.19 4.40
C SER A 141 -32.32 1.02 3.57
N ILE A 142 -33.24 0.82 2.62
CA ILE A 142 -33.79 1.93 1.81
C ILE A 142 -34.48 2.95 2.73
N LYS A 143 -35.38 2.49 3.61
CA LYS A 143 -36.12 3.37 4.54
C LYS A 143 -35.23 4.13 5.52
N LYS A 144 -34.05 3.60 5.88
CA LYS A 144 -33.15 4.21 6.87
C LYS A 144 -32.03 5.07 6.26
N TYR A 145 -31.63 4.82 5.01
CA TYR A 145 -30.45 5.46 4.40
C TYR A 145 -30.69 6.01 2.96
N GLY A 146 -31.92 5.93 2.43
CA GLY A 146 -32.24 6.29 1.04
C GLY A 146 -32.44 7.78 0.72
N GLY A 147 -32.47 8.66 1.73
CA GLY A 147 -32.63 10.10 1.51
C GLY A 147 -33.94 10.45 0.80
N THR A 148 -33.85 11.11 -0.35
CA THR A 148 -35.00 11.50 -1.19
C THR A 148 -35.58 10.35 -2.03
N GLN A 149 -34.95 9.17 -2.06
CA GLN A 149 -35.42 8.03 -2.84
C GLN A 149 -36.45 7.20 -2.06
N GLN A 150 -37.69 7.15 -2.56
CA GLN A 150 -38.72 6.26 -2.01
C GLN A 150 -38.67 4.88 -2.68
N ALA A 151 -38.96 3.83 -1.90
CA ALA A 151 -38.88 2.45 -2.36
C ALA A 151 -40.07 2.09 -3.27
N VAL A 152 -39.79 1.60 -4.46
CA VAL A 152 -40.80 1.01 -5.34
C VAL A 152 -40.96 -0.48 -4.98
N THR A 153 -42.19 -0.89 -4.64
CA THR A 153 -42.53 -2.29 -4.32
C THR A 153 -43.16 -2.95 -5.55
N GLY A 154 -42.44 -3.90 -6.16
CA GLY A 154 -42.95 -4.68 -7.29
C GLY A 154 -43.57 -6.01 -6.86
N GLU A 155 -44.87 -6.19 -7.14
CA GLU A 155 -45.49 -7.51 -7.22
C GLU A 155 -45.32 -8.10 -8.65
N LYS A 156 -45.78 -9.35 -8.83
CA LYS A 156 -45.53 -10.18 -10.02
C LYS A 156 -46.07 -9.61 -11.35
N HIS A 157 -45.39 -10.00 -12.42
CA HIS A 157 -45.85 -9.89 -13.81
C HIS A 157 -47.16 -10.68 -14.08
N ALA A 158 -48.06 -10.06 -14.85
CA ALA A 158 -48.97 -10.69 -15.79
C ALA A 158 -49.31 -9.67 -16.91
N GLU A 159 -49.49 -10.15 -18.15
CA GLU A 159 -49.71 -9.38 -19.38
C GLU A 159 -50.85 -10.06 -20.18
N PRO A 160 -51.46 -9.48 -21.25
CA PRO A 160 -51.81 -8.07 -21.58
C PRO A 160 -53.24 -7.74 -21.01
N PRO A 161 -54.22 -7.00 -21.64
CA PRO A 161 -54.26 -6.19 -22.87
C PRO A 161 -54.89 -4.77 -22.82
N VAL A 162 -54.62 -4.00 -23.89
CA VAL A 162 -55.46 -3.02 -24.65
C VAL A 162 -56.75 -2.45 -24.03
N GLU A 163 -56.82 -1.11 -23.84
CA GLU A 163 -57.73 -0.21 -24.60
C GLU A 163 -57.45 1.31 -24.38
N LYS A 164 -58.13 2.16 -25.16
CA LYS A 164 -57.83 3.60 -25.40
C LYS A 164 -58.57 4.57 -24.46
N ASN A 165 -57.93 5.71 -24.14
CA ASN A 165 -58.40 7.10 -24.34
C ASN A 165 -57.70 8.06 -23.34
N ILE A 166 -56.90 9.04 -23.79
CA ILE A 166 -57.29 10.45 -24.10
C ILE A 166 -57.89 11.21 -22.90
N THR A 167 -57.13 12.20 -22.39
CA THR A 167 -57.49 13.60 -22.06
C THR A 167 -56.49 14.12 -21.01
N THR A 168 -55.40 14.80 -21.42
CA THR A 168 -55.29 16.27 -21.49
C THR A 168 -55.45 17.01 -20.16
N ILE A 169 -54.34 17.49 -19.59
CA ILE A 169 -54.21 18.90 -19.17
C ILE A 169 -52.79 19.40 -19.44
N THR A 170 -52.71 20.50 -20.18
CA THR A 170 -51.51 21.31 -20.40
C THR A 170 -51.18 22.11 -19.12
N PRO A 171 -49.95 22.65 -18.98
CA PRO A 171 -49.76 24.02 -19.47
C PRO A 171 -48.50 24.23 -20.30
N THR A 172 -48.65 25.05 -21.35
CA THR A 172 -47.60 25.66 -22.16
C THR A 172 -47.70 27.19 -21.98
N THR A 173 -46.71 27.94 -22.47
CA THR A 173 -46.53 29.42 -22.41
C THR A 173 -45.86 29.89 -21.10
N THR A 174 -44.57 30.28 -21.01
CA THR A 174 -43.60 30.86 -22.00
C THR A 174 -43.95 32.31 -22.37
N PRO A 175 -42.99 33.25 -22.59
CA PRO A 175 -41.70 33.50 -21.91
C PRO A 175 -41.48 34.99 -21.53
N THR A 176 -40.47 35.32 -20.71
CA THR A 176 -39.80 36.64 -20.79
C THR A 176 -38.29 36.49 -20.57
N ALA A 177 -37.49 37.33 -21.24
CA ALA A 177 -36.10 37.05 -21.55
C ALA A 177 -35.10 37.21 -20.39
N VAL A 178 -34.10 36.32 -20.40
CA VAL A 178 -32.79 36.53 -19.78
C VAL A 178 -31.89 37.33 -20.71
N GLU A 179 -31.24 38.38 -20.20
CA GLU A 179 -29.90 38.72 -20.67
C GLU A 179 -28.89 37.90 -19.84
N GLY A 180 -28.30 36.91 -20.50
CA GLY A 180 -27.13 36.18 -20.01
C GLY A 180 -25.99 36.42 -21.00
N GLU A 181 -24.87 36.92 -20.50
CA GLU A 181 -23.67 37.12 -21.31
C GLU A 181 -23.26 35.77 -21.93
N SER A 182 -22.85 35.77 -23.20
CA SER A 182 -22.40 34.58 -23.90
C SER A 182 -20.88 34.63 -24.07
N TYR A 183 -20.20 33.56 -23.70
CA TYR A 183 -18.75 33.46 -23.67
C TYR A 183 -18.25 32.44 -24.68
N VAL A 184 -17.33 32.84 -25.55
CA VAL A 184 -16.65 31.95 -26.50
C VAL A 184 -15.43 31.36 -25.81
N ILE A 185 -15.40 30.03 -25.68
CA ILE A 185 -14.34 29.29 -25.00
C ILE A 185 -13.01 29.49 -25.74
N GLN A 186 -12.00 29.97 -25.02
CA GLN A 186 -10.67 30.22 -25.55
C GLN A 186 -9.78 28.98 -25.47
N SER A 187 -8.71 28.97 -26.27
CA SER A 187 -7.69 27.92 -26.16
C SER A 187 -7.01 27.99 -24.78
N LYS A 188 -7.01 26.85 -24.06
CA LYS A 188 -6.55 26.68 -22.65
C LYS A 188 -7.54 27.13 -21.55
N ASP A 189 -8.81 27.30 -21.88
CA ASP A 189 -9.85 27.38 -20.86
C ASP A 189 -10.17 26.03 -20.24
N ASN A 190 -10.65 26.08 -18.99
CA ASN A 190 -11.23 24.95 -18.28
C ASN A 190 -12.31 25.46 -17.31
N TYR A 191 -13.14 24.55 -16.78
CA TYR A 191 -14.28 24.91 -15.93
C TYR A 191 -13.88 25.76 -14.72
N TYR A 192 -12.73 25.47 -14.09
CA TYR A 192 -12.23 26.24 -12.95
C TYR A 192 -11.89 27.69 -13.32
N ARG A 193 -11.23 27.93 -14.46
CA ARG A 193 -10.91 29.30 -14.91
C ARG A 193 -12.17 30.09 -15.24
N ILE A 194 -13.11 29.50 -16.00
CA ILE A 194 -14.36 30.16 -16.41
C ILE A 194 -15.22 30.50 -15.17
N THR A 195 -15.47 29.52 -14.29
CA THR A 195 -16.26 29.74 -13.06
C THR A 195 -15.66 30.81 -12.17
N LYS A 196 -14.32 30.78 -11.97
CA LYS A 196 -13.63 31.78 -11.16
C LYS A 196 -13.63 33.17 -11.79
N GLN A 197 -13.50 33.26 -13.12
CA GLN A 197 -13.49 34.52 -13.88
C GLN A 197 -14.85 35.24 -13.82
N PHE A 198 -15.96 34.49 -13.88
CA PHE A 198 -17.31 35.06 -13.90
C PHE A 198 -18.03 35.03 -12.53
N GLY A 199 -17.38 34.50 -11.49
CA GLY A 199 -17.88 34.51 -10.11
C GLY A 199 -19.09 33.61 -9.87
N ILE A 200 -19.20 32.51 -10.63
CA ILE A 200 -20.30 31.53 -10.55
C ILE A 200 -19.81 30.18 -10.06
N SER A 201 -20.70 29.37 -9.48
CA SER A 201 -20.36 27.98 -9.20
C SER A 201 -20.31 27.16 -10.49
N GLN A 202 -19.58 26.04 -10.46
CA GLN A 202 -19.54 25.09 -11.57
C GLN A 202 -20.90 24.44 -11.83
N GLN A 203 -21.73 24.31 -10.80
CA GLN A 203 -23.10 23.81 -10.91
C GLN A 203 -24.02 24.81 -11.62
N ASP A 204 -23.87 26.11 -11.34
CA ASP A 204 -24.63 27.18 -12.03
C ASP A 204 -24.23 27.27 -13.51
N LEU A 205 -22.93 27.14 -13.82
CA LEU A 205 -22.42 27.09 -15.19
C LEU A 205 -23.03 25.92 -15.99
N TYR A 206 -23.24 24.76 -15.35
CA TYR A 206 -23.89 23.61 -15.99
C TYR A 206 -25.40 23.79 -16.11
N ALA A 207 -26.06 24.38 -15.11
CA ALA A 207 -27.49 24.69 -15.17
C ALA A 207 -27.83 25.69 -16.30
N LEU A 208 -26.94 26.66 -16.56
CA LEU A 208 -27.05 27.60 -17.67
C LEU A 208 -26.76 26.96 -19.05
N ASN A 209 -26.09 25.81 -19.08
CA ASN A 209 -25.68 25.10 -20.31
C ASN A 209 -25.98 23.59 -20.24
N PRO A 210 -27.27 23.18 -20.35
CA PRO A 210 -27.64 21.77 -20.31
C PRO A 210 -26.86 20.92 -21.33
N GLY A 211 -26.26 19.83 -20.87
CA GLY A 211 -25.41 18.93 -21.66
C GLY A 211 -23.93 19.33 -21.77
N LEU A 212 -23.49 20.44 -21.17
CA LEU A 212 -22.08 20.85 -21.18
C LEU A 212 -21.16 19.87 -20.42
N GLU A 213 -21.64 19.28 -19.31
CA GLU A 213 -20.88 18.31 -18.52
C GLU A 213 -20.50 17.05 -19.33
N GLU A 214 -21.36 16.62 -20.26
CA GLU A 214 -21.10 15.47 -21.16
C GLU A 214 -20.26 15.85 -22.39
N LYS A 215 -20.48 17.05 -22.96
CA LYS A 215 -19.81 17.49 -24.20
C LYS A 215 -18.38 17.97 -24.01
N GLY A 216 -18.04 18.47 -22.81
CA GLY A 216 -16.76 19.10 -22.53
C GLY A 216 -16.65 20.53 -23.07
N LEU A 217 -15.65 21.28 -22.58
CA LEU A 217 -15.28 22.58 -23.17
C LEU A 217 -14.42 22.34 -24.42
N LYS A 218 -14.79 22.94 -25.55
CA LYS A 218 -13.98 22.95 -26.77
C LYS A 218 -13.67 24.39 -27.16
N PRO A 219 -12.39 24.72 -27.47
CA PRO A 219 -12.04 26.07 -27.94
C PRO A 219 -12.83 26.44 -29.20
N GLY A 220 -13.48 27.61 -29.19
CA GLY A 220 -14.37 28.10 -30.23
C GLY A 220 -15.87 27.91 -29.94
N ASP A 221 -16.26 26.99 -29.07
CA ASP A 221 -17.67 26.79 -28.70
C ASP A 221 -18.17 27.93 -27.79
N THR A 222 -19.45 28.29 -27.89
CA THR A 222 -20.07 29.37 -27.09
C THR A 222 -20.95 28.81 -25.98
N ILE A 223 -20.79 29.33 -24.76
CA ILE A 223 -21.57 28.95 -23.58
C ILE A 223 -22.16 30.17 -22.89
N LYS A 224 -23.31 29.99 -22.23
CA LYS A 224 -24.02 31.03 -21.46
C LYS A 224 -23.41 31.17 -20.06
N ILE A 225 -23.20 32.40 -19.62
CA ILE A 225 -22.72 32.73 -18.28
C ILE A 225 -23.64 33.79 -17.66
N LYS A 226 -23.62 33.92 -16.33
CA LYS A 226 -24.35 34.96 -15.61
C LYS A 226 -23.44 35.53 -14.53
N ARG A 227 -23.06 36.79 -14.65
CA ARG A 227 -22.26 37.45 -13.61
C ARG A 227 -23.10 37.61 -12.32
N ALA A 228 -22.51 37.28 -11.17
CA ALA A 228 -23.16 37.50 -9.88
C ALA A 228 -23.13 38.99 -9.51
N SER A 229 -24.31 39.61 -9.39
CA SER A 229 -24.43 41.01 -8.95
C SER A 229 -24.26 41.12 -7.44
N THR A 230 -23.16 41.74 -6.99
CA THR A 230 -23.06 42.30 -5.63
C THR A 230 -23.67 43.69 -5.61
N SER A 231 -24.69 43.91 -4.77
CA SER A 231 -25.15 45.24 -4.37
C SER A 231 -25.16 45.30 -2.85
N GLY A 232 -24.55 46.34 -2.28
CA GLY A 232 -24.40 46.53 -0.84
C GLY A 232 -25.59 47.23 -0.19
N SER A 233 -25.45 47.53 1.10
CA SER A 233 -26.35 48.41 1.84
C SER A 233 -25.59 49.67 2.25
N ASN A 234 -26.17 50.84 1.99
CA ASN A 234 -25.66 52.16 2.34
C ASN A 234 -26.46 52.74 3.52
N ASP A 235 -25.79 53.53 4.36
CA ASP A 235 -26.35 54.70 5.09
C ASP A 235 -25.19 55.43 5.80
N THR A 236 -25.00 56.75 5.80
CA THR A 236 -25.46 57.83 4.88
C THR A 236 -24.58 59.09 5.09
N VAL A 237 -24.41 59.93 4.05
CA VAL A 237 -24.17 61.42 4.07
C VAL A 237 -23.01 61.97 4.96
N SER A 238 -21.99 62.67 4.44
CA SER A 238 -22.12 63.98 3.75
C SER A 238 -20.87 64.43 2.94
N GLU A 239 -21.02 65.55 2.23
CA GLU A 239 -20.13 66.08 1.17
C GLU A 239 -18.89 66.86 1.64
N SER A 240 -17.80 66.89 0.84
CA SER A 240 -17.51 68.04 -0.05
C SER A 240 -16.08 68.06 -0.68
N SER A 241 -16.02 68.50 -1.94
CA SER A 241 -14.92 69.17 -2.69
C SER A 241 -13.42 68.78 -2.52
N ASN A 242 -12.83 68.35 -3.65
CA ASN A 242 -11.40 68.55 -4.02
C ASN A 242 -11.22 70.03 -4.52
N PRO A 243 -10.02 70.68 -4.63
CA PRO A 243 -8.81 70.15 -5.31
C PRO A 243 -7.39 70.66 -4.84
N LYS A 244 -6.35 70.15 -5.54
CA LYS A 244 -4.95 70.65 -5.75
C LYS A 244 -3.78 70.15 -4.85
N ALA A 245 -3.06 69.18 -5.42
CA ALA A 245 -1.65 69.25 -5.87
C ALA A 245 -0.54 70.00 -5.08
N LYS A 246 0.59 69.28 -4.90
CA LYS A 246 2.00 69.60 -5.32
C LYS A 246 3.06 69.66 -4.19
N MET A 247 4.16 68.89 -4.37
CA MET A 247 5.48 68.99 -3.69
C MET A 247 5.48 68.81 -2.15
N ASP A 248 6.59 68.47 -1.46
CA ASP A 248 8.00 68.31 -1.86
C ASP A 248 8.68 67.13 -1.11
N SER A 249 9.93 66.83 -1.51
CA SER A 249 10.91 65.96 -0.87
C SER A 249 11.31 66.41 0.55
N GLY A 250 11.83 65.49 1.36
CA GLY A 250 12.23 65.77 2.76
C GLY A 250 13.01 64.61 3.40
N ASN A 251 14.23 64.37 2.91
CA ASN A 251 15.13 63.32 3.38
C ASN A 251 16.05 63.82 4.50
N GLU A 252 16.14 63.09 5.63
CA GLU A 252 17.35 62.90 6.45
C GLU A 252 17.03 61.88 7.59
N LYS A 253 17.93 61.13 8.23
CA LYS A 253 19.23 60.47 7.95
C LYS A 253 19.69 59.90 9.31
N SER A 254 20.26 58.70 9.29
CA SER A 254 21.25 58.18 10.27
C SER A 254 20.74 57.82 11.69
N SER A 255 21.28 56.83 12.41
CA SER A 255 22.27 55.75 12.18
C SER A 255 22.01 54.68 13.27
N THR A 256 22.25 53.39 13.10
CA THR A 256 23.60 52.78 13.14
C THR A 256 23.67 51.45 12.38
N ALA A 257 24.82 51.19 11.76
CA ALA A 257 25.11 49.94 11.07
C ALA A 257 25.85 48.93 11.96
N SER A 258 25.71 47.65 11.60
CA SER A 258 26.79 46.66 11.71
C SER A 258 26.56 45.59 10.63
N ASN A 259 27.51 45.48 9.70
CA ASN A 259 27.45 44.50 8.62
C ASN A 259 27.83 43.10 9.16
N VAL A 260 27.11 42.08 8.70
CA VAL A 260 27.66 40.72 8.55
C VAL A 260 27.35 40.27 7.12
N ALA A 261 28.38 40.11 6.30
CA ALA A 261 28.24 39.60 4.95
C ALA A 261 27.94 38.10 4.99
N VAL A 262 26.73 37.71 4.60
CA VAL A 262 26.34 36.32 4.39
C VAL A 262 26.60 35.97 2.92
N GLY A 263 27.39 34.92 2.67
CA GLY A 263 27.69 34.46 1.31
C GLY A 263 26.47 33.79 0.66
N ASP A 264 26.19 34.13 -0.60
CA ASP A 264 24.90 33.91 -1.27
C ASP A 264 24.22 32.55 -1.06
N ASP A 265 22.98 32.58 -0.57
CA ASP A 265 22.04 31.46 -0.44
C ASP A 265 21.48 30.94 -1.79
N TYR A 266 22.08 31.36 -2.91
CA TYR A 266 21.57 31.15 -4.26
C TYR A 266 22.57 30.43 -5.15
N VAL A 267 22.05 29.80 -6.21
CA VAL A 267 22.78 29.29 -7.36
C VAL A 267 22.12 29.82 -8.63
N THR A 268 22.90 30.18 -9.63
CA THR A 268 22.38 30.63 -10.94
C THR A 268 22.31 29.45 -11.92
N TYR A 269 21.24 29.40 -12.72
CA TYR A 269 21.03 28.36 -13.72
C TYR A 269 20.59 28.95 -15.06
N THR A 270 21.32 28.64 -16.13
CA THR A 270 20.96 29.05 -17.48
C THR A 270 20.03 28.02 -18.12
N VAL A 271 18.84 28.46 -18.51
CA VAL A 271 17.77 27.67 -19.13
C VAL A 271 18.22 27.09 -20.46
N GLN A 272 18.13 25.77 -20.60
CA GLN A 272 18.52 25.04 -21.80
C GLN A 272 17.36 24.87 -22.79
N GLN A 273 17.66 24.39 -24.00
CA GLN A 273 16.61 24.04 -24.96
C GLN A 273 15.84 22.82 -24.45
N GLY A 274 14.51 22.92 -24.38
CA GLY A 274 13.64 21.87 -23.82
C GLY A 274 13.38 21.97 -22.31
N ASP A 275 14.02 22.90 -21.59
CA ASP A 275 13.64 23.19 -20.21
C ASP A 275 12.21 23.80 -20.14
N THR A 276 11.49 23.43 -19.09
CA THR A 276 10.19 23.99 -18.70
C THR A 276 10.28 24.50 -17.27
N VAL A 277 9.40 25.42 -16.85
CA VAL A 277 9.40 25.92 -15.45
C VAL A 277 9.29 24.74 -14.47
N PHE A 278 8.46 23.75 -14.81
CA PHE A 278 8.28 22.52 -14.06
C PHE A 278 9.55 21.64 -14.01
N SER A 279 10.29 21.46 -15.12
CA SER A 279 11.52 20.68 -15.10
C SER A 279 12.61 21.33 -14.25
N ILE A 280 12.69 22.68 -14.24
CA ILE A 280 13.65 23.43 -13.43
C ILE A 280 13.28 23.36 -11.94
N VAL A 281 12.01 23.60 -11.60
CA VAL A 281 11.46 23.41 -10.25
C VAL A 281 11.80 22.02 -9.70
N ASN A 282 11.56 20.96 -10.47
CA ASN A 282 11.86 19.59 -10.05
C ASN A 282 13.37 19.29 -9.95
N LYS A 283 14.18 19.85 -10.87
CA LYS A 283 15.64 19.69 -10.90
C LYS A 283 16.31 20.27 -9.65
N PHE A 284 15.81 21.40 -9.16
CA PHE A 284 16.39 22.10 -8.01
C PHE A 284 15.57 22.00 -6.70
N GLY A 285 14.39 21.38 -6.74
CA GLY A 285 13.52 21.13 -5.58
C GLY A 285 12.81 22.37 -5.00
N VAL A 286 12.93 23.53 -5.64
CA VAL A 286 12.28 24.81 -5.25
C VAL A 286 10.81 24.84 -5.68
N SER A 287 9.95 25.60 -4.99
CA SER A 287 8.56 25.73 -5.46
C SER A 287 8.44 26.63 -6.69
N ILE A 288 7.33 26.52 -7.44
CA ILE A 288 7.04 27.42 -8.57
C ILE A 288 6.96 28.86 -8.08
N ASP A 289 6.29 29.10 -6.96
CA ASP A 289 6.10 30.44 -6.40
C ASP A 289 7.42 31.04 -5.89
N GLU A 290 8.29 30.22 -5.27
CA GLU A 290 9.63 30.64 -4.82
C GLU A 290 10.55 30.92 -6.02
N LEU A 291 10.47 30.13 -7.09
CA LEU A 291 11.21 30.36 -8.33
C LEU A 291 10.73 31.64 -9.05
N ILE A 292 9.41 31.90 -9.10
CA ILE A 292 8.85 33.13 -9.70
C ILE A 292 9.16 34.36 -8.83
N ALA A 293 9.08 34.27 -7.50
CA ALA A 293 9.42 35.37 -6.61
C ALA A 293 10.88 35.82 -6.74
N LEU A 294 11.79 34.88 -7.04
CA LEU A 294 13.21 35.15 -7.29
C LEU A 294 13.53 35.56 -8.73
N ASN A 295 12.61 35.31 -9.66
CA ASN A 295 12.75 35.57 -11.10
C ASN A 295 11.42 36.12 -11.65
N PRO A 296 11.01 37.35 -11.27
CA PRO A 296 9.66 37.87 -11.57
C PRO A 296 9.33 37.90 -13.05
N GLU A 297 10.34 38.01 -13.92
CA GLU A 297 10.21 37.97 -15.36
C GLU A 297 9.77 36.61 -15.94
N LEU A 298 9.81 35.52 -15.15
CA LEU A 298 9.14 34.24 -15.48
C LEU A 298 7.62 34.38 -15.69
N SER A 299 7.00 35.45 -15.17
CA SER A 299 5.61 35.81 -15.47
C SER A 299 5.33 35.97 -16.97
N HIS A 300 6.35 36.28 -17.78
CA HIS A 300 6.27 36.41 -19.24
C HIS A 300 6.61 35.10 -19.98
N GLY A 301 6.77 34.00 -19.26
CA GLY A 301 7.14 32.68 -19.78
C GLY A 301 8.65 32.44 -19.82
N LEU A 302 9.02 31.17 -19.66
CA LEU A 302 10.40 30.71 -19.70
C LEU A 302 10.98 30.76 -21.11
N LYS A 303 12.21 31.27 -21.26
CA LYS A 303 12.93 31.35 -22.55
C LYS A 303 14.29 30.65 -22.45
N THR A 304 14.68 29.91 -23.48
CA THR A 304 16.04 29.34 -23.58
C THR A 304 17.09 30.45 -23.55
N GLY A 305 18.18 30.25 -22.81
CA GLY A 305 19.23 31.24 -22.56
C GLY A 305 18.97 32.19 -21.38
N MET A 306 17.76 32.19 -20.79
CA MET A 306 17.43 32.93 -19.58
C MET A 306 18.27 32.43 -18.38
N VAL A 307 18.72 33.32 -17.50
CA VAL A 307 19.50 32.95 -16.30
C VAL A 307 18.61 33.13 -15.06
N LEU A 308 18.34 32.03 -14.36
CA LEU A 308 17.49 32.00 -13.17
C LEU A 308 18.32 32.01 -11.90
N LYS A 309 17.93 32.84 -10.94
CA LYS A 309 18.37 32.80 -9.54
C LYS A 309 17.54 31.77 -8.78
N ILE A 310 18.18 30.69 -8.35
CA ILE A 310 17.54 29.56 -7.66
C ILE A 310 18.06 29.53 -6.23
N LYS A 311 17.18 29.53 -5.24
CA LYS A 311 17.57 29.38 -3.84
C LYS A 311 18.13 27.97 -3.62
N LYS A 312 19.25 27.86 -2.90
CA LYS A 312 19.73 26.56 -2.43
C LYS A 312 18.65 25.96 -1.53
N GLN A 313 18.33 24.68 -1.71
CA GLN A 313 17.48 23.99 -0.76
C GLN A 313 18.12 24.05 0.62
N ASP A 314 17.37 24.59 1.59
CA ASP A 314 17.76 24.60 2.99
C ASP A 314 18.17 23.18 3.42
N ALA A 315 19.20 23.07 4.26
CA ALA A 315 19.56 21.79 4.84
C ALA A 315 18.32 21.19 5.53
N ALA A 316 18.11 19.89 5.28
CA ALA A 316 17.37 18.94 6.10
C ALA A 316 16.85 19.52 7.43
N TYR A 317 15.51 19.55 7.59
CA TYR A 317 14.77 20.10 8.73
C TYR A 317 15.63 20.25 9.99
N ILE A 318 16.04 21.49 10.29
CA ILE A 318 16.79 21.78 11.51
C ILE A 318 15.78 22.03 12.61
N LYS A 319 15.77 21.14 13.60
CA LYS A 319 14.92 21.21 14.78
C LYS A 319 15.00 22.61 15.40
N LYS A 320 13.87 23.33 15.42
CA LYS A 320 13.78 24.69 15.97
C LYS A 320 13.72 24.69 17.49
N ASN A 321 14.84 24.34 18.11
CA ASN A 321 15.16 24.44 19.53
C ASN A 321 14.01 24.09 20.51
N GLY A 322 13.43 22.90 20.32
CA GLY A 322 12.57 22.23 21.31
C GLY A 322 13.40 21.34 22.23
N ASP A 323 13.14 21.42 23.54
CA ASP A 323 14.00 20.81 24.56
C ASP A 323 13.94 19.26 24.54
N ALA A 324 12.81 18.67 24.13
CA ALA A 324 12.63 17.23 23.87
C ALA A 324 12.43 16.97 22.37
N LEU A 325 12.90 15.83 21.85
CA LEU A 325 12.67 15.39 20.47
C LEU A 325 11.26 14.80 20.36
N SER A 326 10.39 15.42 19.55
CA SER A 326 9.00 14.97 19.37
C SER A 326 8.91 13.96 18.23
N VAL A 327 8.66 12.70 18.59
CA VAL A 327 8.59 11.57 17.65
C VAL A 327 7.19 10.98 17.64
N ILE A 328 6.62 10.86 16.44
CA ILE A 328 5.36 10.14 16.24
C ILE A 328 5.67 8.71 15.78
N LEU A 329 5.09 7.72 16.46
CA LEU A 329 5.05 6.33 16.00
C LEU A 329 3.65 6.01 15.46
N MET A 330 3.54 5.87 14.14
CA MET A 330 2.30 5.50 13.46
C MET A 330 2.24 3.98 13.28
N LEU A 331 1.37 3.31 14.05
CA LEU A 331 1.31 1.85 14.13
C LEU A 331 -0.12 1.35 13.84
N PRO A 332 -0.31 0.32 12.97
CA PRO A 332 -1.62 -0.17 12.59
C PRO A 332 -2.16 -1.15 13.63
N PHE A 333 -2.62 -0.66 14.78
CA PHE A 333 -3.28 -1.50 15.76
C PHE A 333 -4.69 -1.88 15.31
N GLY A 334 -5.36 -0.99 14.58
CA GLY A 334 -6.64 -1.27 13.94
C GLY A 334 -7.76 -1.53 14.95
N TYR A 335 -7.72 -0.91 16.14
CA TYR A 335 -8.66 -1.18 17.23
C TYR A 335 -10.13 -0.93 16.85
N SER A 336 -10.37 -0.07 15.86
CA SER A 336 -11.68 0.26 15.29
C SER A 336 -12.12 -0.63 14.12
N THR A 337 -11.34 -1.68 13.79
CA THR A 337 -11.50 -2.48 12.57
C THR A 337 -11.58 -3.98 12.88
N ASN A 338 -12.25 -4.75 12.02
CA ASN A 338 -12.28 -6.22 12.11
C ASN A 338 -10.98 -6.88 11.59
N GLU A 339 -10.02 -6.09 11.12
CA GLU A 339 -8.80 -6.54 10.42
C GLU A 339 -7.64 -6.77 11.41
N THR A 340 -7.74 -7.85 12.17
CA THR A 340 -6.82 -8.11 13.30
C THR A 340 -5.39 -8.52 12.90
N GLN A 341 -5.13 -8.78 11.61
CA GLN A 341 -3.87 -9.38 11.12
C GLN A 341 -2.61 -8.54 11.40
N TYR A 342 -2.71 -7.21 11.34
CA TYR A 342 -1.56 -6.32 11.54
C TYR A 342 -1.34 -5.92 13.01
N ARG A 343 -2.33 -6.12 13.87
CA ARG A 343 -2.25 -5.75 15.29
C ARG A 343 -1.12 -6.48 16.01
N GLY A 344 -0.88 -7.76 15.70
CA GLY A 344 0.24 -8.52 16.28
C GLY A 344 1.59 -7.93 15.90
N MET A 345 1.79 -7.61 14.63
CA MET A 345 2.99 -6.93 14.10
C MET A 345 3.19 -5.56 14.77
N ALA A 346 2.14 -4.75 14.88
CA ALA A 346 2.17 -3.43 15.51
C ALA A 346 2.50 -3.49 17.01
N LEU A 347 1.93 -4.46 17.75
CA LEU A 347 2.21 -4.67 19.18
C LEU A 347 3.66 -5.15 19.41
N ASP A 348 4.13 -6.11 18.63
CA ASP A 348 5.52 -6.58 18.73
C ASP A 348 6.50 -5.45 18.38
N PHE A 349 6.27 -4.71 17.28
CA PHE A 349 7.06 -3.52 16.94
C PHE A 349 7.07 -2.49 18.09
N LEU A 350 5.92 -2.22 18.71
CA LEU A 350 5.84 -1.32 19.85
C LEU A 350 6.68 -1.80 21.05
N THR A 351 6.70 -3.10 21.36
CA THR A 351 7.54 -3.60 22.48
C THR A 351 9.04 -3.42 22.22
N GLY A 352 9.48 -3.60 20.98
CA GLY A 352 10.84 -3.27 20.55
C GLY A 352 11.15 -1.77 20.65
N ALA A 353 10.29 -0.96 20.03
CA ALA A 353 10.39 0.50 20.03
C ALA A 353 10.45 1.06 21.45
N LYS A 354 9.60 0.56 22.37
CA LYS A 354 9.58 0.99 23.77
C LYS A 354 10.91 0.72 24.47
N LEU A 355 11.57 -0.41 24.18
CA LEU A 355 12.89 -0.72 24.75
C LEU A 355 13.98 0.22 24.20
N ALA A 356 13.93 0.57 22.91
CA ALA A 356 14.83 1.56 22.31
C ALA A 356 14.63 2.97 22.90
N ILE A 357 13.38 3.42 23.02
CA ILE A 357 13.01 4.71 23.63
C ILE A 357 13.54 4.80 25.07
N GLU A 358 13.27 3.79 25.90
CA GLU A 358 13.73 3.75 27.30
C GLU A 358 15.25 3.63 27.44
N ARG A 359 15.95 3.03 26.46
CA ARG A 359 17.43 3.04 26.40
C ARG A 359 17.95 4.45 26.17
N ASN A 360 17.45 5.13 25.14
CA ASN A 360 17.89 6.46 24.75
C ASN A 360 17.53 7.53 25.81
N ALA A 361 16.35 7.41 26.42
CA ALA A 361 15.95 8.25 27.56
C ALA A 361 16.88 8.08 28.77
N ARG A 362 17.28 6.84 29.12
CA ARG A 362 18.31 6.58 30.15
C ARG A 362 19.70 7.11 29.77
N GLY A 363 19.99 7.18 28.47
CA GLY A 363 21.17 7.86 27.91
C GLY A 363 21.11 9.40 27.97
N GLY A 364 20.05 9.99 28.53
CA GLY A 364 19.87 11.43 28.69
C GLY A 364 19.20 12.13 27.50
N GLN A 365 18.71 11.39 26.50
CA GLN A 365 17.94 11.98 25.40
C GLN A 365 16.53 12.37 25.91
N LYS A 366 16.20 13.67 25.87
CA LYS A 366 14.85 14.15 26.13
C LYS A 366 13.96 13.76 24.94
N LEU A 367 12.94 12.94 25.17
CA LEU A 367 12.03 12.41 24.16
C LEU A 367 10.58 12.75 24.52
N ASP A 368 9.84 13.26 23.54
CA ASP A 368 8.37 13.36 23.56
C ASP A 368 7.84 12.35 22.54
N ILE A 369 7.12 11.33 23.00
CA ILE A 369 6.73 10.20 22.15
C ILE A 369 5.21 10.12 22.06
N LYS A 370 4.68 10.33 20.85
CA LYS A 370 3.26 10.15 20.56
C LYS A 370 3.03 8.90 19.73
N ILE A 371 2.29 7.94 20.28
CA ILE A 371 1.85 6.76 19.55
C ILE A 371 0.49 7.08 18.91
N VAL A 372 0.37 6.86 17.60
CA VAL A 372 -0.85 7.07 16.83
C VAL A 372 -1.31 5.73 16.26
N ASP A 373 -2.54 5.30 16.57
CA ASP A 373 -3.16 4.19 15.83
C ASP A 373 -3.47 4.67 14.42
N SER A 374 -2.72 4.15 13.46
CA SER A 374 -2.93 4.44 12.04
C SER A 374 -4.16 3.73 11.46
N GLY A 375 -4.75 2.77 12.19
CA GLY A 375 -5.88 2.00 11.69
C GLY A 375 -5.54 1.19 10.44
N ASN A 376 -6.49 1.09 9.52
CA ASN A 376 -6.34 0.51 8.18
C ASN A 376 -6.40 1.59 7.09
N GLU A 377 -6.11 1.25 5.83
CA GLU A 377 -6.08 2.21 4.72
C GLU A 377 -7.35 3.07 4.60
N ALA A 378 -8.53 2.46 4.83
CA ALA A 378 -9.82 3.15 4.74
C ALA A 378 -10.07 4.17 5.88
N SER A 379 -9.36 4.05 7.01
CA SER A 379 -9.47 4.94 8.17
C SER A 379 -8.23 5.81 8.39
N PHE A 380 -7.13 5.52 7.68
CA PHE A 380 -5.81 6.12 7.89
C PHE A 380 -5.81 7.65 7.92
N LYS A 381 -6.52 8.29 6.99
CA LYS A 381 -6.56 9.76 6.88
C LYS A 381 -7.13 10.45 8.12
N ASN A 382 -7.95 9.77 8.92
CA ASN A 382 -8.41 10.30 10.21
C ASN A 382 -7.27 10.37 11.24
N SER A 383 -6.30 9.44 11.18
CA SER A 383 -5.15 9.42 12.08
C SER A 383 -4.19 10.62 11.87
N LEU A 384 -4.16 11.19 10.65
CA LEU A 384 -3.38 12.39 10.34
C LEU A 384 -3.78 13.60 11.21
N THR A 385 -5.05 13.69 11.63
CA THR A 385 -5.51 14.75 12.55
C THR A 385 -4.88 14.70 13.94
N GLN A 386 -4.24 13.57 14.29
CA GLN A 386 -3.50 13.40 15.54
C GLN A 386 -2.04 13.89 15.43
N ILE A 387 -1.55 14.17 14.23
CA ILE A 387 -0.23 14.74 13.98
C ILE A 387 -0.33 16.27 14.09
N ASN A 388 0.62 16.89 14.80
CA ASN A 388 0.85 18.33 14.70
C ASN A 388 2.15 18.55 13.91
N PRO A 389 2.09 18.80 12.58
CA PRO A 389 3.28 18.89 11.75
C PRO A 389 4.28 19.96 12.21
N ASP A 390 3.78 21.06 12.77
CA ASP A 390 4.61 22.20 13.17
C ASP A 390 5.37 21.95 14.49
N ASN A 391 5.05 20.87 15.20
CA ASN A 391 5.72 20.41 16.43
C ASN A 391 6.00 18.89 16.38
N THR A 392 6.43 18.37 15.22
CA THR A 392 6.87 16.97 15.06
C THR A 392 8.23 16.97 14.39
N ASP A 393 9.24 16.37 15.05
CA ASP A 393 10.61 16.31 14.54
C ASP A 393 10.86 15.06 13.66
N LEU A 394 10.14 13.96 13.94
CA LEU A 394 10.35 12.66 13.30
C LEU A 394 9.06 11.84 13.29
N ILE A 395 8.77 11.17 12.18
CA ILE A 395 7.66 10.20 12.08
C ILE A 395 8.24 8.82 11.73
N ILE A 396 7.96 7.82 12.57
CA ILE A 396 8.32 6.42 12.33
C ILE A 396 7.04 5.62 12.06
N GLY A 397 7.02 4.90 10.94
CA GLY A 397 5.79 4.45 10.32
C GLY A 397 5.22 5.49 9.35
N PRO A 398 4.05 5.23 8.75
CA PRO A 398 3.23 4.03 8.90
C PRO A 398 3.80 2.82 8.15
N PHE A 399 3.17 1.64 8.28
CA PHE A 399 3.69 0.39 7.73
C PHE A 399 3.35 0.16 6.24
N PHE A 400 2.27 0.76 5.74
CA PHE A 400 1.76 0.50 4.37
C PHE A 400 2.16 1.61 3.39
N LYS A 401 2.46 1.26 2.14
CA LYS A 401 2.89 2.19 1.06
C LYS A 401 1.93 3.37 0.88
N SER A 402 0.65 3.07 0.76
CA SER A 402 -0.49 4.00 0.67
C SER A 402 -0.46 5.05 1.79
N ASN A 403 -0.41 4.56 3.03
CA ASN A 403 -0.38 5.39 4.22
C ASN A 403 0.92 6.23 4.29
N VAL A 404 2.07 5.71 3.86
CA VAL A 404 3.34 6.47 3.82
C VAL A 404 3.21 7.68 2.87
N ILE A 405 2.60 7.48 1.70
CA ILE A 405 2.32 8.57 0.74
C ILE A 405 1.37 9.61 1.36
N ASP A 406 0.30 9.18 2.02
CA ASP A 406 -0.64 10.09 2.70
C ASP A 406 0.04 10.97 3.79
N VAL A 407 1.03 10.45 4.53
CA VAL A 407 1.81 11.26 5.50
C VAL A 407 2.76 12.22 4.79
N LEU A 408 3.44 11.77 3.73
CA LEU A 408 4.34 12.59 2.93
C LEU A 408 3.59 13.80 2.33
N ASP A 409 2.40 13.56 1.79
CA ASP A 409 1.55 14.63 1.24
C ASP A 409 1.00 15.56 2.33
N PHE A 410 0.66 15.03 3.51
CA PHE A 410 0.16 15.82 4.64
C PHE A 410 1.24 16.73 5.26
N THR A 411 2.49 16.28 5.30
CA THR A 411 3.63 16.98 5.94
C THR A 411 4.60 17.65 4.96
N LYS A 412 4.25 17.68 3.67
CA LYS A 412 5.10 18.14 2.56
C LYS A 412 5.74 19.52 2.76
N ASN A 413 5.08 20.42 3.50
CA ASN A 413 5.55 21.77 3.75
C ASN A 413 6.60 21.83 4.87
N GLN A 414 6.48 20.96 5.88
CA GLN A 414 7.34 20.92 7.06
C GLN A 414 8.63 20.12 6.82
N LYS A 415 8.71 19.30 5.76
CA LYS A 415 9.88 18.48 5.38
C LYS A 415 10.34 17.52 6.49
N ILE A 416 9.41 17.04 7.31
CA ILE A 416 9.66 16.14 8.44
C ILE A 416 10.26 14.82 7.93
N PRO A 417 11.35 14.30 8.53
CA PRO A 417 11.83 12.95 8.28
C PRO A 417 10.73 11.90 8.56
N ILE A 418 10.40 11.11 7.55
CA ILE A 418 9.45 9.99 7.66
C ILE A 418 10.22 8.68 7.43
N VAL A 419 10.00 7.70 8.29
CA VAL A 419 10.71 6.42 8.28
C VAL A 419 9.73 5.30 7.98
N ALA A 420 9.76 4.79 6.75
CA ALA A 420 8.97 3.64 6.31
C ALA A 420 9.64 2.34 6.78
N PRO A 421 9.09 1.61 7.78
CA PRO A 421 9.78 0.47 8.38
C PRO A 421 9.69 -0.80 7.53
N PHE A 422 8.66 -0.89 6.67
CA PHE A 422 8.36 -2.06 5.85
C PHE A 422 8.04 -1.76 4.38
N ALA A 423 7.64 -0.52 4.05
CA ALA A 423 7.24 -0.16 2.70
C ALA A 423 8.45 0.26 1.83
N ASN A 424 8.80 -0.57 0.85
CA ASN A 424 9.78 -0.24 -0.18
C ASN A 424 9.14 -0.44 -1.58
N SER A 425 9.13 0.61 -2.40
CA SER A 425 8.66 0.54 -3.80
C SER A 425 9.17 1.73 -4.63
N PRO A 426 9.25 1.62 -5.97
CA PRO A 426 9.80 2.70 -6.82
C PRO A 426 9.09 4.06 -6.70
N GLU A 427 7.78 4.07 -6.43
CA GLU A 427 6.98 5.28 -6.21
C GLU A 427 7.52 6.12 -5.03
N LEU A 428 8.00 5.45 -3.98
CA LEU A 428 8.52 6.07 -2.76
C LEU A 428 9.90 6.71 -2.95
N TYR A 429 10.65 6.36 -4.00
CA TYR A 429 12.00 6.92 -4.23
C TYR A 429 12.00 8.39 -4.66
N ASN A 430 10.83 8.99 -4.84
CA ASN A 430 10.67 10.39 -5.26
C ASN A 430 10.71 11.40 -4.10
N TYR A 431 10.66 10.95 -2.84
CA TYR A 431 10.46 11.81 -1.68
C TYR A 431 11.76 12.05 -0.90
N SER A 432 12.28 13.27 -0.92
CA SER A 432 13.58 13.63 -0.32
C SER A 432 13.63 13.56 1.21
N ASN A 433 12.49 13.60 1.89
CA ASN A 433 12.34 13.48 3.34
C ASN A 433 11.95 12.05 3.80
N LEU A 434 11.94 11.07 2.90
CA LEU A 434 11.65 9.68 3.23
C LEU A 434 12.92 8.85 3.47
N ILE A 435 12.86 7.99 4.48
CA ILE A 435 13.85 6.98 4.84
C ILE A 435 13.17 5.61 4.75
N ILE A 436 13.69 4.72 3.91
CA ILE A 436 13.15 3.37 3.65
C ILE A 436 14.08 2.34 4.31
N VAL A 437 13.55 1.57 5.25
CA VAL A 437 14.30 0.61 6.08
C VAL A 437 14.55 -0.74 5.39
N GLU A 438 13.55 -1.29 4.72
CA GLU A 438 13.68 -2.58 4.04
C GLU A 438 14.53 -2.42 2.76
N THR A 439 15.50 -3.32 2.58
CA THR A 439 16.39 -3.32 1.40
C THR A 439 15.65 -3.83 0.16
N ASN A 440 15.96 -3.29 -1.03
CA ASN A 440 15.32 -3.72 -2.28
C ASN A 440 15.90 -5.07 -2.75
N ASN A 441 15.03 -5.97 -3.25
CA ASN A 441 15.44 -7.26 -3.81
C ASN A 441 16.53 -7.17 -4.88
N ASN A 442 16.49 -6.16 -5.77
CA ASN A 442 17.53 -5.93 -6.78
C ASN A 442 18.92 -5.77 -6.15
N THR A 443 19.03 -5.17 -4.96
CA THR A 443 20.30 -5.04 -4.23
C THR A 443 20.85 -6.40 -3.78
N TYR A 444 19.98 -7.35 -3.41
CA TYR A 444 20.39 -8.73 -3.14
C TYR A 444 20.75 -9.45 -4.45
N ALA A 445 19.94 -9.29 -5.50
CA ALA A 445 20.15 -9.93 -6.79
C ALA A 445 21.47 -9.50 -7.44
N ASP A 446 21.78 -8.20 -7.45
CA ASP A 446 23.07 -7.65 -7.89
C ASP A 446 24.24 -8.30 -7.15
N LYS A 447 24.10 -8.50 -5.83
CA LYS A 447 25.14 -9.18 -5.03
C LYS A 447 25.27 -10.65 -5.36
N ILE A 448 24.16 -11.37 -5.59
CA ILE A 448 24.21 -12.77 -6.05
C ILE A 448 24.91 -12.87 -7.41
N VAL A 449 24.64 -11.94 -8.34
CA VAL A 449 25.33 -11.87 -9.63
C VAL A 449 26.85 -11.67 -9.44
N GLU A 450 27.27 -10.80 -8.52
CA GLU A 450 28.68 -10.59 -8.18
C GLU A 450 29.35 -11.85 -7.60
N GLU A 451 28.73 -12.50 -6.61
CA GLU A 451 29.29 -13.71 -5.95
C GLU A 451 29.35 -14.91 -6.92
N VAL A 452 28.36 -15.07 -7.81
CA VAL A 452 28.37 -16.10 -8.86
C VAL A 452 29.44 -15.80 -9.91
N LYS A 453 29.56 -14.55 -10.37
CA LYS A 453 30.59 -14.13 -11.33
C LYS A 453 32.00 -14.46 -10.82
N ALA A 454 32.25 -14.29 -9.52
CA ALA A 454 33.55 -14.54 -8.91
C ALA A 454 34.01 -16.01 -8.94
N VAL A 455 33.09 -16.96 -9.14
CA VAL A 455 33.40 -18.42 -9.18
C VAL A 455 33.02 -19.10 -10.50
N TYR A 456 32.50 -18.35 -11.48
CA TYR A 456 32.01 -18.91 -12.73
C TYR A 456 33.14 -19.43 -13.62
N SER A 457 33.02 -20.68 -14.05
CA SER A 457 33.91 -21.35 -15.00
C SER A 457 33.10 -22.31 -15.89
N ASP A 458 32.20 -21.74 -16.69
CA ASP A 458 31.40 -22.40 -17.72
C ASP A 458 30.42 -23.50 -17.22
N GLN A 459 30.10 -23.54 -15.92
CA GLN A 459 29.06 -24.43 -15.40
C GLN A 459 27.66 -24.05 -15.91
N LYS A 460 26.75 -25.04 -15.88
CA LYS A 460 25.31 -24.78 -16.02
C LYS A 460 24.76 -24.13 -14.73
N ILE A 461 23.99 -23.06 -14.89
CA ILE A 461 23.39 -22.29 -13.79
C ILE A 461 21.89 -22.59 -13.72
N TYR A 462 21.42 -23.01 -12.57
CA TYR A 462 20.00 -23.18 -12.24
C TYR A 462 19.55 -22.07 -11.30
N ILE A 463 18.47 -21.37 -11.64
CA ILE A 463 17.83 -20.38 -10.78
C ILE A 463 16.45 -20.91 -10.37
N VAL A 464 16.27 -21.23 -9.09
CA VAL A 464 15.00 -21.65 -8.50
C VAL A 464 14.19 -20.40 -8.17
N ALA A 465 13.10 -20.22 -8.90
CA ALA A 465 12.26 -19.03 -8.86
C ALA A 465 10.93 -19.27 -8.12
N ASP A 466 10.25 -18.17 -7.79
CA ASP A 466 8.83 -18.19 -7.44
C ASP A 466 7.94 -18.27 -8.71
N ALA A 467 6.63 -18.11 -8.54
CA ALA A 467 5.69 -18.11 -9.65
C ALA A 467 5.82 -16.87 -10.57
N LYS A 468 6.23 -15.71 -10.04
CA LYS A 468 6.37 -14.45 -10.80
C LYS A 468 7.67 -14.38 -11.59
N LYS A 469 8.73 -14.98 -11.05
CA LYS A 469 10.10 -15.03 -11.61
C LYS A 469 10.77 -13.66 -11.73
N GLU A 470 10.30 -12.64 -11.01
CA GLU A 470 10.81 -11.26 -11.09
C GLU A 470 12.32 -11.22 -10.74
N ASP A 471 12.67 -11.70 -9.54
CA ASP A 471 14.07 -11.77 -9.08
C ASP A 471 14.93 -12.73 -9.93
N ALA A 472 14.36 -13.87 -10.33
CA ALA A 472 15.08 -14.85 -11.16
C ALA A 472 15.41 -14.33 -12.57
N ASN A 473 14.48 -13.59 -13.20
CA ASN A 473 14.72 -12.92 -14.48
C ASN A 473 15.74 -11.78 -14.32
N TYR A 474 15.72 -11.04 -13.21
CA TYR A 474 16.70 -10.01 -12.91
C TYR A 474 18.11 -10.60 -12.77
N ILE A 475 18.27 -11.65 -11.94
CA ILE A 475 19.56 -12.37 -11.78
C ILE A 475 20.04 -12.92 -13.13
N LYS A 476 19.17 -13.53 -13.92
CA LYS A 476 19.51 -14.02 -15.27
C LYS A 476 20.07 -12.90 -16.15
N ALA A 477 19.35 -11.78 -16.26
CA ALA A 477 19.77 -10.63 -17.07
C ALA A 477 21.05 -9.95 -16.54
N GLY A 478 21.35 -10.06 -15.24
CA GLY A 478 22.60 -9.64 -14.65
C GLY A 478 23.76 -10.58 -15.04
N LEU A 479 23.56 -11.89 -14.93
CA LEU A 479 24.56 -12.91 -15.30
C LEU A 479 24.90 -12.89 -16.80
N GLU A 480 23.89 -12.76 -17.68
CA GLU A 480 24.10 -12.63 -19.14
C GLU A 480 24.95 -11.42 -19.55
N LYS A 481 25.03 -10.39 -18.70
CA LYS A 481 25.93 -9.24 -18.87
C LYS A 481 27.28 -9.42 -18.16
N ALA A 482 27.32 -10.21 -17.09
CA ALA A 482 28.46 -10.32 -16.18
C ALA A 482 29.47 -11.39 -16.61
N VAL A 483 29.03 -12.45 -17.28
CA VAL A 483 29.85 -13.58 -17.75
C VAL A 483 29.56 -13.92 -19.22
N LYS A 484 30.50 -14.59 -19.89
CA LYS A 484 30.43 -14.87 -21.33
C LYS A 484 29.61 -16.13 -21.60
N ASN A 485 28.59 -16.03 -22.45
CA ASN A 485 27.77 -17.15 -22.95
C ASN A 485 27.21 -18.12 -21.87
N PRO A 486 26.64 -17.65 -20.74
CA PRO A 486 26.24 -18.53 -19.65
C PRO A 486 25.03 -19.40 -20.02
N ASN A 487 25.08 -20.68 -19.62
CA ASN A 487 23.95 -21.60 -19.72
C ASN A 487 23.05 -21.48 -18.48
N ILE A 488 21.99 -20.67 -18.58
CA ILE A 488 21.09 -20.33 -17.45
C ILE A 488 19.70 -20.91 -17.65
N ILE A 489 19.25 -21.73 -16.69
CA ILE A 489 17.93 -22.36 -16.65
C ILE A 489 17.15 -21.85 -15.42
N ILE A 490 15.99 -21.25 -15.65
CA ILE A 490 15.07 -20.85 -14.56
C ILE A 490 14.07 -21.99 -14.34
N VAL A 491 14.02 -22.51 -13.12
CA VAL A 491 13.15 -23.62 -12.69
C VAL A 491 12.19 -23.18 -11.60
N ASN A 492 11.07 -23.90 -11.45
CA ASN A 492 10.05 -23.59 -10.42
C ASN A 492 10.28 -24.38 -9.12
N SER A 493 11.14 -25.40 -9.14
CA SER A 493 11.43 -26.28 -8.01
C SER A 493 12.92 -26.62 -7.96
N SER A 494 13.47 -26.80 -6.75
CA SER A 494 14.84 -27.31 -6.59
C SER A 494 14.97 -28.76 -7.10
N ALA A 495 13.87 -29.52 -7.19
CA ALA A 495 13.87 -30.86 -7.76
C ALA A 495 14.27 -30.89 -9.26
N ASP A 496 14.08 -29.77 -9.97
CA ASP A 496 14.37 -29.64 -11.40
C ASP A 496 15.86 -29.34 -11.68
N ILE A 497 16.68 -29.14 -10.65
CA ILE A 497 18.13 -29.01 -10.77
C ILE A 497 18.71 -30.38 -11.12
N GLN A 498 19.25 -30.55 -12.32
CA GLN A 498 19.77 -31.82 -12.83
C GLN A 498 21.18 -31.64 -13.41
N PRO A 499 22.21 -32.28 -12.84
CA PRO A 499 23.55 -32.22 -13.40
C PRO A 499 23.64 -33.11 -14.65
N ASP A 500 24.39 -32.66 -15.66
CA ASP A 500 24.69 -33.50 -16.83
C ASP A 500 25.73 -34.57 -16.45
N GLN A 501 25.65 -35.77 -17.02
CA GLN A 501 26.71 -36.76 -16.87
C GLN A 501 27.80 -36.55 -17.93
N ASN A 502 29.05 -36.58 -17.50
CA ASN A 502 30.21 -36.59 -18.39
C ASN A 502 30.29 -37.97 -19.07
N MET A 503 30.11 -38.02 -20.39
CA MET A 503 30.11 -39.26 -21.18
C MET A 503 31.44 -40.01 -21.19
N MET A 504 32.56 -39.38 -20.79
CA MET A 504 33.88 -40.03 -20.70
C MET A 504 34.18 -40.60 -19.31
N THR A 505 33.77 -39.91 -18.23
CA THR A 505 34.10 -40.32 -16.85
C THR A 505 32.92 -40.93 -16.09
N GLY A 506 31.70 -40.82 -16.60
CA GLY A 506 30.47 -41.18 -15.91
C GLY A 506 30.09 -40.26 -14.74
N GLN A 507 30.94 -39.28 -14.42
CA GLN A 507 30.73 -38.37 -13.28
C GLN A 507 29.78 -37.23 -13.64
N SER A 508 29.00 -36.78 -12.66
CA SER A 508 28.14 -35.61 -12.78
C SER A 508 28.97 -34.32 -12.91
N ALA A 509 28.67 -33.51 -13.92
CA ALA A 509 29.30 -32.22 -14.14
C ALA A 509 28.88 -31.19 -13.05
N PRO A 510 29.79 -30.30 -12.61
CA PRO A 510 29.47 -29.29 -11.61
C PRO A 510 28.43 -28.29 -12.13
N VAL A 511 27.51 -27.91 -11.26
CA VAL A 511 26.46 -26.91 -11.52
C VAL A 511 26.50 -25.79 -10.49
N ILE A 512 25.96 -24.63 -10.86
CA ILE A 512 25.66 -23.54 -9.93
C ILE A 512 24.15 -23.54 -9.67
N ALA A 513 23.74 -23.60 -8.40
CA ALA A 513 22.35 -23.50 -7.98
C ALA A 513 22.11 -22.17 -7.27
N ILE A 514 21.06 -21.43 -7.65
CA ILE A 514 20.70 -20.13 -7.09
C ILE A 514 19.25 -20.18 -6.61
N LEU A 515 18.98 -19.84 -5.35
CA LEU A 515 17.63 -19.61 -4.85
C LEU A 515 17.25 -18.13 -4.96
N ALA A 516 16.17 -17.86 -5.70
CA ALA A 516 15.57 -16.54 -5.93
C ALA A 516 14.07 -16.56 -5.57
N ASN A 517 13.76 -17.20 -4.44
CA ASN A 517 12.40 -17.35 -3.89
C ASN A 517 12.51 -17.22 -2.36
N ASP A 518 11.70 -16.34 -1.77
CA ASP A 518 11.74 -15.98 -0.34
C ASP A 518 10.86 -16.87 0.55
N ASP A 519 10.11 -17.80 -0.05
CA ASP A 519 9.30 -18.77 0.69
C ASP A 519 10.18 -19.75 1.50
N ASN A 520 9.79 -19.99 2.75
CA ASN A 520 10.53 -20.87 3.65
C ASN A 520 10.55 -22.33 3.17
N ALA A 521 9.46 -22.83 2.57
CA ALA A 521 9.41 -24.21 2.08
C ALA A 521 10.23 -24.37 0.79
N ALA A 522 10.26 -23.36 -0.08
CA ALA A 522 11.20 -23.29 -1.21
C ALA A 522 12.66 -23.29 -0.72
N GLY A 523 12.98 -22.51 0.32
CA GLY A 523 14.29 -22.49 0.96
C GLY A 523 14.71 -23.81 1.60
N ASP A 524 13.79 -24.48 2.29
CA ASP A 524 14.03 -25.81 2.87
C ASP A 524 14.21 -26.88 1.77
N ALA A 525 13.40 -26.85 0.71
CA ALA A 525 13.55 -27.74 -0.45
C ALA A 525 14.86 -27.50 -1.21
N PHE A 526 15.32 -26.25 -1.30
CA PHE A 526 16.60 -25.89 -1.89
C PHE A 526 17.77 -26.42 -1.04
N ALA A 527 17.75 -26.14 0.27
CA ALA A 527 18.77 -26.65 1.20
C ALA A 527 18.89 -28.18 1.12
N ASN A 528 17.76 -28.90 1.10
CA ASN A 528 17.73 -30.35 1.01
C ASN A 528 18.26 -30.87 -0.33
N ARG A 529 17.95 -30.22 -1.47
CA ARG A 529 18.51 -30.61 -2.78
C ARG A 529 20.02 -30.38 -2.82
N VAL A 530 20.49 -29.21 -2.40
CA VAL A 530 21.92 -28.86 -2.40
C VAL A 530 22.72 -29.80 -1.51
N ALA A 531 22.25 -30.09 -0.29
CA ALA A 531 22.90 -31.01 0.65
C ALA A 531 22.91 -32.49 0.20
N ALA A 532 22.01 -32.87 -0.72
CA ALA A 532 22.05 -34.18 -1.38
C ALA A 532 23.03 -34.16 -2.56
N MET A 533 22.89 -33.18 -3.46
CA MET A 533 23.73 -33.06 -4.66
C MET A 533 25.20 -32.83 -4.34
N SER A 534 25.55 -32.14 -3.25
CA SER A 534 26.94 -31.90 -2.85
C SER A 534 27.74 -33.18 -2.58
N LYS A 535 27.05 -34.32 -2.36
CA LYS A 535 27.65 -35.65 -2.18
C LYS A 535 27.86 -36.40 -3.51
N GLU A 536 27.14 -36.01 -4.55
CA GLU A 536 27.12 -36.67 -5.88
C GLU A 536 27.86 -35.86 -6.95
N VAL A 537 27.94 -34.53 -6.76
CA VAL A 537 28.43 -33.57 -7.75
C VAL A 537 29.60 -32.78 -7.15
N GLN A 538 30.82 -33.28 -7.36
CA GLN A 538 32.03 -32.62 -6.88
C GLN A 538 32.18 -31.23 -7.52
N GLY A 539 32.44 -30.20 -6.69
CA GLY A 539 32.63 -28.84 -7.17
C GLY A 539 31.35 -28.04 -7.46
N MET A 540 30.16 -28.57 -7.13
CA MET A 540 28.91 -27.79 -7.14
C MET A 540 29.05 -26.51 -6.31
N LYS A 541 28.41 -25.42 -6.76
CA LYS A 541 28.27 -24.17 -5.99
C LYS A 541 26.82 -23.81 -5.76
N ALA A 542 26.50 -23.27 -4.59
CA ALA A 542 25.16 -22.84 -4.23
C ALA A 542 25.12 -21.40 -3.73
N PHE A 543 24.06 -20.68 -4.12
CA PHE A 543 23.81 -19.30 -3.77
C PHE A 543 22.34 -19.12 -3.37
N SER A 544 22.05 -18.20 -2.45
CA SER A 544 20.67 -17.86 -2.08
C SER A 544 20.51 -16.37 -1.82
N MET A 545 19.56 -15.76 -2.53
CA MET A 545 19.22 -14.35 -2.36
C MET A 545 18.54 -14.06 -1.01
N PHE A 546 17.95 -15.09 -0.40
CA PHE A 546 17.25 -15.01 0.88
C PHE A 546 17.80 -16.02 1.89
N TYR A 547 17.46 -15.85 3.16
CA TYR A 547 17.79 -16.78 4.24
C TYR A 547 16.68 -17.82 4.47
N SER A 548 17.05 -19.10 4.59
CA SER A 548 16.19 -20.14 5.17
C SER A 548 16.75 -20.59 6.54
N PRO A 549 15.89 -20.83 7.56
CA PRO A 549 16.27 -21.45 8.82
C PRO A 549 16.93 -22.83 8.71
N THR A 550 16.80 -23.52 7.58
CA THR A 550 17.46 -24.81 7.36
C THR A 550 18.95 -24.64 7.00
N PHE A 551 19.38 -23.47 6.53
CA PHE A 551 20.80 -23.23 6.23
C PHE A 551 21.68 -23.27 7.49
N GLU A 552 21.21 -22.74 8.62
CA GLU A 552 21.92 -22.83 9.91
C GLU A 552 21.80 -24.22 10.58
N LYS A 553 20.88 -25.08 10.11
CA LYS A 553 20.73 -26.47 10.62
C LYS A 553 21.55 -27.51 9.85
N LYS A 554 22.06 -27.15 8.67
CA LYS A 554 22.76 -28.04 7.72
C LYS A 554 24.08 -27.46 7.26
N VAL A 555 24.80 -26.81 8.17
CA VAL A 555 26.04 -26.10 7.85
C VAL A 555 27.06 -27.05 7.20
N ASP A 556 27.23 -28.24 7.77
CA ASP A 556 28.23 -29.22 7.33
C ASP A 556 27.95 -29.82 5.95
N GLU A 557 26.67 -30.05 5.58
CA GLU A 557 26.35 -30.58 4.25
C GLU A 557 26.28 -29.49 3.17
N LEU A 558 25.95 -28.26 3.55
CA LEU A 558 25.85 -27.09 2.66
C LEU A 558 27.21 -26.40 2.45
N SER A 559 28.16 -26.55 3.37
CA SER A 559 29.54 -26.09 3.21
C SER A 559 30.24 -26.80 2.04
N GLN A 560 29.92 -28.08 1.79
CA GLN A 560 30.43 -28.84 0.65
C GLN A 560 30.05 -28.22 -0.71
N ALA A 561 28.89 -27.55 -0.79
CA ALA A 561 28.47 -26.76 -1.95
C ALA A 561 28.94 -25.29 -1.87
N SER A 562 29.77 -24.95 -0.88
CA SER A 562 30.20 -23.59 -0.54
C SER A 562 29.06 -22.57 -0.49
N LEU A 563 27.92 -22.94 0.12
CA LEU A 563 26.70 -22.13 0.06
C LEU A 563 26.94 -20.69 0.53
N VAL A 564 26.68 -19.73 -0.36
CA VAL A 564 26.63 -18.31 -0.03
C VAL A 564 25.19 -17.86 0.06
N TYR A 565 24.79 -17.20 1.15
CA TYR A 565 23.44 -16.65 1.27
C TYR A 565 23.43 -15.24 1.88
N LEU A 566 22.40 -14.48 1.54
CA LEU A 566 22.22 -13.11 2.01
C LEU A 566 21.19 -13.06 3.15
N MET A 567 21.44 -12.17 4.11
CA MET A 567 20.46 -11.82 5.15
C MET A 567 20.63 -10.38 5.63
N ASP A 568 19.53 -9.66 5.77
CA ASP A 568 19.45 -8.31 6.33
C ASP A 568 19.63 -8.27 7.85
N ARG A 569 19.09 -9.29 8.52
CA ARG A 569 18.89 -9.39 9.97
C ARG A 569 19.62 -10.61 10.51
N LYS A 570 20.70 -10.41 11.27
CA LYS A 570 21.38 -11.45 12.05
C LYS A 570 21.81 -10.88 13.40
N ILE A 571 21.38 -11.51 14.48
CA ILE A 571 21.82 -11.15 15.84
C ILE A 571 23.19 -11.76 16.07
N ASN A 572 24.15 -10.97 16.51
CA ASN A 572 25.42 -11.45 17.03
C ASN A 572 25.20 -11.93 18.48
N THR A 573 25.04 -13.23 18.69
CA THR A 573 24.76 -13.81 20.02
C THR A 573 25.90 -13.65 21.02
N ASP A 574 27.11 -13.31 20.57
CA ASP A 574 28.28 -13.16 21.42
C ASP A 574 28.55 -11.72 21.89
N GLY A 575 28.01 -10.74 21.16
CA GLY A 575 28.21 -9.32 21.45
C GLY A 575 27.59 -8.88 22.79
N SER A 576 28.29 -7.98 23.49
CA SER A 576 27.86 -7.48 24.80
C SER A 576 26.60 -6.62 24.70
N PHE A 577 26.47 -5.82 23.63
CA PHE A 577 25.30 -5.00 23.35
C PHE A 577 24.06 -5.89 23.11
N GLU A 578 24.17 -6.88 22.23
CA GLU A 578 23.09 -7.80 21.90
C GLU A 578 22.65 -8.60 23.13
N LYS A 579 23.61 -9.11 23.93
CA LYS A 579 23.33 -9.74 25.22
C LYS A 579 22.58 -8.80 26.18
N GLU A 580 22.98 -7.52 26.28
CA GLU A 580 22.31 -6.51 27.10
C GLU A 580 20.85 -6.31 26.67
N ILE A 581 20.61 -6.10 25.37
CA ILE A 581 19.27 -5.84 24.82
C ILE A 581 18.37 -7.08 24.95
N LEU A 582 18.88 -8.28 24.65
CA LEU A 582 18.13 -9.53 24.80
C LEU A 582 17.76 -9.81 26.26
N ALA A 583 18.69 -9.57 27.20
CA ALA A 583 18.43 -9.70 28.63
C ALA A 583 17.40 -8.68 29.12
N ALA A 584 17.51 -7.41 28.71
CA ALA A 584 16.55 -6.36 29.06
C ALA A 584 15.15 -6.65 28.51
N TYR A 585 15.05 -7.12 27.26
CA TYR A 585 13.77 -7.52 26.68
C TYR A 585 13.16 -8.72 27.42
N LYS A 586 13.96 -9.76 27.69
CA LYS A 586 13.50 -10.96 28.42
C LYS A 586 13.06 -10.62 29.85
N SER A 587 13.79 -9.75 30.55
CA SER A 587 13.45 -9.28 31.90
C SER A 587 12.12 -8.50 31.91
N LYS A 588 11.88 -7.68 30.89
CA LYS A 588 10.70 -6.80 30.82
C LYS A 588 9.42 -7.48 30.32
N TYR A 589 9.55 -8.46 29.42
CA TYR A 589 8.42 -9.08 28.72
C TYR A 589 8.29 -10.59 28.96
N CYS A 590 9.17 -11.19 29.76
CA CYS A 590 9.21 -12.62 30.08
C CYS A 590 9.29 -13.57 28.87
N LYS A 591 9.67 -13.06 27.69
CA LYS A 591 9.80 -13.80 26.42
C LYS A 591 11.01 -13.30 25.63
N THR A 592 11.50 -14.09 24.68
CA THR A 592 12.45 -13.61 23.66
C THR A 592 11.76 -12.62 22.70
N PRO A 593 12.49 -11.66 22.09
CA PRO A 593 11.89 -10.73 21.15
C PRO A 593 11.51 -11.45 19.84
N PRO A 594 10.24 -11.37 19.40
CA PRO A 594 9.84 -11.85 18.07
C PRO A 594 10.37 -10.94 16.96
N LYS A 595 10.31 -11.40 15.70
CA LYS A 595 10.83 -10.69 14.50
C LYS A 595 10.52 -9.20 14.51
N TYR A 596 9.26 -8.82 14.70
CA TYR A 596 8.84 -7.42 14.62
C TYR A 596 9.27 -6.58 15.82
N ALA A 597 9.50 -7.18 17.00
CA ALA A 597 10.10 -6.48 18.13
C ALA A 597 11.59 -6.19 17.90
N ILE A 598 12.31 -7.08 17.22
CA ILE A 598 13.69 -6.81 16.79
C ILE A 598 13.71 -5.62 15.83
N VAL A 599 12.83 -5.62 14.81
CA VAL A 599 12.72 -4.48 13.86
C VAL A 599 12.32 -3.18 14.57
N GLY A 600 11.35 -3.23 15.49
CA GLY A 600 10.90 -2.07 16.25
C GLY A 600 12.00 -1.49 17.15
N PHE A 601 12.84 -2.34 17.74
CA PHE A 601 14.03 -1.90 18.47
C PHE A 601 15.05 -1.27 17.51
N ASP A 602 15.41 -1.99 16.44
CA ASP A 602 16.45 -1.59 15.49
C ASP A 602 16.15 -0.25 14.83
N VAL A 603 14.95 -0.12 14.23
CA VAL A 603 14.55 1.10 13.51
C VAL A 603 14.50 2.30 14.47
N VAL A 604 13.86 2.14 15.64
CA VAL A 604 13.72 3.26 16.57
C VAL A 604 15.06 3.62 17.21
N ASN A 605 15.91 2.65 17.55
CA ASN A 605 17.23 2.94 18.11
C ASN A 605 18.16 3.60 17.08
N ASP A 606 18.16 3.13 15.82
CA ASP A 606 18.97 3.72 14.74
C ASP A 606 18.54 5.17 14.45
N MET A 607 17.23 5.43 14.33
CA MET A 607 16.75 6.79 14.08
C MET A 607 17.02 7.73 15.26
N LEU A 608 16.76 7.29 16.51
CA LEU A 608 17.01 8.11 17.70
C LEU A 608 18.49 8.41 17.94
N THR A 609 19.40 7.50 17.56
CA THR A 609 20.86 7.67 17.72
C THR A 609 21.52 8.42 16.55
N ARG A 610 20.92 8.41 15.36
CA ARG A 610 21.28 9.33 14.26
C ARG A 610 20.79 10.74 14.52
N GLU A 611 19.66 10.88 15.19
CA GLU A 611 19.15 12.20 15.55
C GLU A 611 20.06 12.88 16.57
N ASN A 612 20.43 14.13 16.29
CA ASN A 612 21.38 14.88 17.09
C ASN A 612 20.72 16.12 17.72
N LYS A 613 21.43 16.82 18.62
CA LYS A 613 20.89 18.03 19.28
C LYS A 613 20.55 19.19 18.32
N LYS A 614 20.88 19.08 17.02
CA LYS A 614 20.61 20.07 15.98
C LYS A 614 19.47 19.65 15.03
N GLY A 615 18.86 18.46 15.18
CA GLY A 615 17.83 17.95 14.26
C GLY A 615 18.38 17.40 12.94
N GLU A 616 19.69 17.14 12.83
CA GLU A 616 20.35 16.93 11.54
C GLU A 616 20.41 15.44 11.11
N ILE A 617 19.36 14.65 11.35
CA ILE A 617 19.33 13.20 11.04
C ILE A 617 19.84 12.87 9.63
N PHE A 618 19.41 13.63 8.62
CA PHE A 618 19.82 13.45 7.22
C PHE A 618 21.33 13.64 6.97
N LYS A 619 22.05 14.40 7.82
CA LYS A 619 23.52 14.52 7.78
C LYS A 619 24.22 13.28 8.35
N GLN A 620 23.52 12.43 9.10
CA GLN A 620 24.04 11.20 9.70
C GLN A 620 23.68 9.93 8.92
N MET A 621 22.85 10.01 7.87
CA MET A 621 22.33 8.83 7.15
C MET A 621 23.42 7.98 6.49
N ASN A 622 24.47 8.60 5.95
CA ASN A 622 25.57 7.91 5.28
C ASN A 622 26.45 7.09 6.25
N LYS A 623 26.25 7.19 7.58
CA LYS A 623 26.99 6.37 8.56
C LYS A 623 26.44 4.95 8.56
N VAL A 624 27.26 3.97 8.20
CA VAL A 624 26.91 2.55 8.37
C VAL A 624 26.79 2.26 9.86
N GLN A 625 25.70 1.62 10.27
CA GLN A 625 25.48 1.16 11.65
C GLN A 625 24.90 -0.26 11.64
N THR A 626 25.05 -0.97 12.76
CA THR A 626 24.38 -2.24 13.02
C THR A 626 23.73 -2.13 14.39
N GLN A 627 22.45 -2.46 14.48
CA GLN A 627 21.70 -2.49 15.75
C GLN A 627 21.63 -3.94 16.27
N LEU A 628 20.55 -4.37 16.93
CA LEU A 628 20.44 -5.74 17.48
C LEU A 628 20.52 -6.82 16.39
N ALA A 629 19.90 -6.60 15.22
CA ALA A 629 20.00 -7.53 14.09
C ALA A 629 20.22 -6.85 12.74
N THR A 630 19.64 -5.68 12.51
CA THR A 630 19.60 -5.02 11.21
C THR A 630 20.89 -4.25 10.94
N LYS A 631 21.45 -4.41 9.74
CA LYS A 631 22.52 -3.53 9.22
C LYS A 631 21.86 -2.36 8.48
N PHE A 632 22.21 -1.14 8.86
CA PHE A 632 21.74 0.08 8.24
C PHE A 632 22.86 0.76 7.46
N GLU A 633 22.68 0.86 6.15
CA GLU A 633 23.59 1.48 5.21
C GLU A 633 22.72 2.21 4.18
N PHE A 634 22.47 3.49 4.42
CA PHE A 634 21.51 4.25 3.62
C PHE A 634 22.20 5.00 2.48
N VAL A 635 21.69 4.81 1.27
CA VAL A 635 22.07 5.58 0.08
C VAL A 635 20.88 6.39 -0.43
N LYS A 636 21.13 7.52 -1.08
CA LYS A 636 20.07 8.23 -1.81
C LYS A 636 19.74 7.47 -3.09
N SER A 637 18.45 7.15 -3.28
CA SER A 637 17.91 6.57 -4.52
C SER A 637 18.15 7.46 -5.76
N LYS A 638 18.17 8.79 -5.56
CA LYS A 638 18.60 9.83 -6.52
C LYS A 638 18.85 11.13 -5.76
N ALA A 639 19.41 12.16 -6.42
CA ALA A 639 19.81 13.43 -5.79
C ALA A 639 18.73 14.04 -4.86
N ASN A 640 17.49 14.10 -5.32
CA ASN A 640 16.32 14.60 -4.58
C ASN A 640 15.35 13.47 -4.15
N GLY A 641 15.83 12.23 -4.06
CA GLY A 641 15.04 11.05 -3.73
C GLY A 641 15.19 10.59 -2.28
N ALA A 642 14.42 9.55 -1.94
CA ALA A 642 14.45 8.93 -0.63
C ALA A 642 15.82 8.31 -0.30
N TYR A 643 16.15 8.27 0.99
CA TYR A 643 17.20 7.41 1.51
C TYR A 643 16.67 5.98 1.59
N VAL A 644 17.40 5.03 1.03
CA VAL A 644 17.02 3.61 0.98
C VAL A 644 18.14 2.79 1.61
N ASN A 645 17.78 1.88 2.50
CA ASN A 645 18.74 0.93 3.05
C ASN A 645 19.23 -0.02 1.95
N THR A 646 20.55 -0.17 1.84
CA THR A 646 21.21 -1.21 1.05
C THR A 646 22.02 -2.15 1.94
N GLY A 647 21.82 -2.07 3.26
CA GLY A 647 22.49 -2.89 4.25
C GLY A 647 22.04 -4.35 4.22
N TYR A 648 23.00 -5.25 4.08
CA TYR A 648 22.84 -6.69 4.22
C TYR A 648 24.15 -7.34 4.70
N ARG A 649 24.09 -8.63 5.02
CA ARG A 649 25.24 -9.50 5.31
C ARG A 649 25.33 -10.60 4.26
N VAL A 650 26.56 -10.92 3.86
CA VAL A 650 26.88 -12.11 3.06
C VAL A 650 27.39 -13.17 4.02
N ILE A 651 26.69 -14.29 4.13
CA ILE A 651 27.16 -15.46 4.87
C ILE A 651 27.71 -16.46 3.87
N ARG A 652 28.93 -16.97 4.12
CA ARG A 652 29.58 -17.98 3.29
C ARG A 652 29.86 -19.20 4.15
N LEU A 653 29.31 -20.34 3.76
CA LEU A 653 29.66 -21.63 4.36
C LEU A 653 30.88 -22.16 3.60
N VAL A 654 31.95 -22.48 4.33
CA VAL A 654 33.22 -22.97 3.78
C VAL A 654 33.43 -24.43 4.18
N PRO A 655 33.88 -25.32 3.25
CA PRO A 655 34.06 -26.75 3.50
C PRO A 655 34.94 -27.08 4.71
#